data_AF-A0A7W3TPB2-F1
#
_entry.id   AF-A0A7W3TPB2-F1
#
_cell.length_a   1.000
_cell.length_b   1.000
_cell.length_c   1.000
_cell.angle_alpha   90.00
_cell.angle_beta   90.00
_cell.angle_gamma   90.00
#
_symmetry.space_group_name_H-M   'P 1'
#
loop_
_entity.id
_entity.type
_entity.pdbx_description
1 polymer ?
#
loop_
_entity_poly.entity_id
_entity_poly.type
_entity_poly.pdbx_seq_one_letter_code
_entity_poly.pdbx_strand_id
1 'polypeptide(L)'
;MTLEMEQVLPVLVIIGTVVAMLLGLVGLVKAFYVKVPQGTALIVNDLSATPKVHFTGAMVLPVIYKQEFMKISLITLEVDRRGKDGLICHDNMRADITVAFYLRVNETQQDVLKVAKAIGVDRASDRAAVNELFNAKFSEALKTVGKKIEFVNLFENRQEFRDRIIEVIGNDLNGYVLEDVAIDYLEQTPKGSLDPSNILDAEGIRKITELTARQNVITNELSRNEELAITKKNVETREAMLALERQQADAEARQKREIETIKAREEAETLKVQEEERLKAEQARIAVQEQLDIRDENRLREVEVAQQNRQRAVVIEVEKVTRAKELEIVSREREVELQRIEKEKALEEQRKEIANVIRERVAVEKTVAQEEERIKEVREVSEADRQKQVVILEAQARAEQDLVRQVKQAEADETASRHKAVEVTVLAQAELEAAAKQSEAKKKMAEGIEAERAAPGLADARVREVTAAALEKEGLAEAKVIAEKLTAEARGDREKGLTEAKVLEEKLGAQARGEQSLGEAKAKATRDVGLSEAEVLLTKLKSEAEGLEEKFASLDALSDNARGHEEFRMQLEKNFEQAIAGIEANKDIAREQADVLATALGKANIDIVGGEGEFFNSFAKALSVGKAIEGVAGKSPIVQDVLERLMSRGKGEGPAAKDERPLDS
;
A
#
# COMPACT_ATOMS: atom_id res chain seq x y z
N MET A 1 -101.22 27.04 -40.88
CA MET A 1 -100.83 28.28 -41.57
C MET A 1 -99.69 27.92 -42.50
N THR A 2 -100.04 27.62 -43.74
CA THR A 2 -99.11 27.26 -44.82
C THR A 2 -98.35 28.52 -45.21
N LEU A 3 -97.08 28.64 -44.81
CA LEU A 3 -96.22 29.68 -45.37
C LEU A 3 -96.14 29.45 -46.87
N GLU A 4 -96.61 30.42 -47.65
CA GLU A 4 -96.56 30.36 -49.10
C GLU A 4 -95.11 30.35 -49.58
N MET A 5 -94.81 29.49 -50.55
CA MET A 5 -93.45 29.28 -51.09
C MET A 5 -92.81 30.59 -51.59
N GLU A 6 -93.63 31.59 -51.95
CA GLU A 6 -93.23 32.93 -52.42
C GLU A 6 -92.55 33.80 -51.34
N GLN A 7 -92.92 33.66 -50.06
CA GLN A 7 -92.30 34.43 -48.96
C GLN A 7 -91.06 33.73 -48.38
N VAL A 8 -90.95 32.41 -48.56
CA VAL A 8 -89.84 31.59 -48.01
C VAL A 8 -88.59 31.68 -48.88
N LEU A 9 -88.75 31.77 -50.21
CA LEU A 9 -87.64 31.79 -51.17
C LEU A 9 -86.66 32.98 -51.00
N PRO A 10 -87.09 34.26 -50.89
CA PRO A 10 -86.16 35.38 -50.71
C PRO A 10 -85.43 35.35 -49.36
N VAL A 11 -86.10 34.86 -48.30
CA VAL A 11 -85.48 34.69 -46.97
C VAL A 11 -84.38 33.63 -47.02
N LEU A 12 -84.61 32.51 -47.71
CA LEU A 12 -83.59 31.47 -47.92
C LEU A 12 -82.40 31.97 -48.75
N VAL A 13 -82.61 32.81 -49.76
CA VAL A 13 -81.53 33.42 -50.55
C VAL A 13 -80.70 34.38 -49.70
N ILE A 14 -81.32 35.21 -48.86
CA ILE A 14 -80.60 36.11 -47.95
C ILE A 14 -79.78 35.30 -46.94
N ILE A 15 -80.38 34.29 -46.31
CA ILE A 15 -79.68 33.40 -45.38
C ILE A 15 -78.52 32.69 -46.10
N GLY A 16 -78.75 32.15 -47.30
CA GLY A 16 -77.71 31.49 -48.11
C GLY A 16 -76.56 32.43 -48.47
N THR A 17 -76.85 33.69 -48.79
CA THR A 17 -75.84 34.71 -49.12
C THR A 17 -75.04 35.13 -47.89
N VAL A 18 -75.70 35.31 -46.73
CA VAL A 18 -75.04 35.60 -45.45
C VAL A 18 -74.15 34.43 -45.04
N VAL A 19 -74.62 33.19 -45.18
CA VAL A 19 -73.82 31.99 -44.89
C VAL A 19 -72.63 31.88 -45.86
N ALA A 20 -72.81 32.16 -47.15
CA ALA A 20 -71.73 32.17 -48.13
C ALA A 20 -70.68 33.26 -47.84
N MET A 21 -71.12 34.46 -47.43
CA MET A 21 -70.22 35.54 -47.02
C MET A 21 -69.46 35.18 -45.74
N LEU A 22 -70.12 34.56 -44.76
CA LEU A 22 -69.47 34.05 -43.54
C LEU A 22 -68.44 32.96 -43.84
N LEU A 23 -68.78 31.99 -44.70
CA LEU A 23 -67.86 30.94 -45.14
C LEU A 23 -66.68 31.52 -45.93
N GLY A 24 -66.93 32.54 -46.77
CA GLY A 24 -65.89 33.29 -47.47
C GLY A 24 -64.95 34.00 -46.50
N LEU A 25 -65.49 34.66 -45.47
CA LEU A 25 -64.71 35.31 -44.42
C LEU A 25 -63.86 34.32 -43.63
N VAL A 26 -64.45 33.17 -43.23
CA VAL A 26 -63.71 32.08 -42.54
C VAL A 26 -62.60 31.51 -43.43
N GLY A 27 -62.88 31.32 -44.73
CA GLY A 27 -61.90 30.90 -45.72
C GLY A 27 -60.74 31.89 -45.85
N LEU A 28 -61.03 33.19 -45.83
CA LEU A 28 -60.06 34.28 -45.92
C LEU A 28 -59.21 34.38 -44.65
N VAL A 29 -59.80 34.26 -43.46
CA VAL A 29 -59.05 34.17 -42.19
C VAL A 29 -58.15 32.93 -42.18
N LYS A 30 -58.65 31.78 -42.64
CA LYS A 30 -57.84 30.56 -42.77
C LYS A 30 -56.68 30.74 -43.75
N ALA A 31 -56.89 31.44 -44.85
CA ALA A 31 -55.85 31.68 -45.86
C ALA A 31 -54.77 32.66 -45.35
N PHE A 32 -55.13 33.63 -44.51
CA PHE A 32 -54.20 34.65 -44.02
C PHE A 32 -53.57 34.29 -42.67
N TYR A 33 -54.12 33.33 -41.95
CA TYR A 33 -53.55 32.89 -40.68
C TYR A 33 -52.44 31.87 -40.90
N VAL A 34 -51.20 32.31 -40.71
CA VAL A 34 -50.01 31.48 -40.87
C VAL A 34 -49.65 30.90 -39.51
N LYS A 35 -49.66 29.56 -39.43
CA LYS A 35 -49.26 28.81 -38.23
C LYS A 35 -47.75 28.61 -38.22
N VAL A 36 -47.14 28.79 -37.07
CA VAL A 36 -45.68 28.66 -36.91
C VAL A 36 -45.35 27.28 -36.33
N PRO A 37 -44.44 26.51 -36.95
CA PRO A 37 -43.98 25.26 -36.36
C PRO A 37 -43.13 25.54 -35.10
N GLN A 38 -43.16 24.62 -34.15
CA GLN A 38 -42.36 24.72 -32.93
C GLN A 38 -40.86 24.85 -33.26
N GLY A 39 -40.13 25.63 -32.46
CA GLY A 39 -38.70 25.92 -32.68
C GLY A 39 -38.41 26.87 -33.85
N THR A 40 -39.43 27.55 -34.38
CA THR A 40 -39.30 28.62 -35.39
C THR A 40 -40.01 29.88 -34.91
N ALA A 41 -39.45 31.04 -35.23
CA ALA A 41 -40.08 32.34 -35.04
C ALA A 41 -40.52 32.90 -36.39
N LEU A 42 -41.75 33.43 -36.46
CA LEU A 42 -42.26 34.15 -37.61
C LEU A 42 -42.05 35.64 -37.40
N ILE A 43 -41.23 36.24 -38.27
CA ILE A 43 -40.99 37.67 -38.32
C ILE A 43 -41.91 38.23 -39.39
N VAL A 44 -42.83 39.10 -38.97
CA VAL A 44 -43.77 39.78 -39.86
C VAL A 44 -43.38 41.24 -39.94
N ASN A 45 -42.98 41.67 -41.13
CA ASN A 45 -42.79 43.08 -41.43
C ASN A 45 -44.13 43.67 -41.88
N ASP A 46 -44.80 44.35 -40.95
CA ASP A 46 -46.04 45.09 -41.21
C ASP A 46 -45.75 46.58 -41.51
N LEU A 47 -46.79 47.41 -41.58
CA LEU A 47 -46.66 48.86 -41.79
C LEU A 47 -46.13 49.61 -40.53
N SER A 48 -45.78 48.90 -39.46
CA SER A 48 -45.26 49.51 -38.22
C SER A 48 -43.78 49.86 -38.34
N ALA A 49 -43.29 50.72 -37.45
CA ALA A 49 -41.88 51.12 -37.40
C ALA A 49 -40.90 49.97 -37.05
N THR A 50 -41.38 48.92 -36.39
CA THR A 50 -40.58 47.75 -36.00
C THR A 50 -41.28 46.45 -36.39
N PRO A 51 -40.58 45.50 -37.04
CA PRO A 51 -41.12 44.18 -37.33
C PRO A 51 -41.57 43.45 -36.05
N LYS A 52 -42.64 42.67 -36.15
CA LYS A 52 -43.20 41.89 -35.03
C LYS A 52 -42.80 40.43 -35.14
N VAL A 53 -42.53 39.82 -33.99
CA VAL A 53 -42.14 38.41 -33.89
C VAL A 53 -43.28 37.61 -33.25
N HIS A 54 -43.64 36.50 -33.86
CA HIS A 54 -44.70 35.61 -33.40
C HIS A 54 -44.21 34.16 -33.34
N PHE A 55 -44.49 33.47 -32.24
CA PHE A 55 -44.04 32.08 -32.01
C PHE A 55 -45.12 31.02 -32.26
N THR A 56 -46.41 31.41 -32.28
CA THR A 56 -47.54 30.47 -32.43
C THR A 56 -48.23 30.62 -33.78
N GLY A 57 -48.56 31.84 -34.17
CA GLY A 57 -49.24 32.15 -35.42
C GLY A 57 -49.62 33.63 -35.50
N ALA A 58 -49.68 34.16 -36.72
CA ALA A 58 -50.06 35.53 -36.97
C ALA A 58 -50.89 35.66 -38.25
N MET A 59 -51.69 36.71 -38.31
CA MET A 59 -52.39 37.08 -39.53
C MET A 59 -51.42 37.81 -40.47
N VAL A 60 -51.11 37.20 -41.60
CA VAL A 60 -50.20 37.74 -42.61
C VAL A 60 -51.00 38.07 -43.86
N LEU A 61 -51.07 39.35 -44.22
CA LEU A 61 -51.68 39.81 -45.47
C LEU A 61 -50.64 39.66 -46.59
N PRO A 62 -50.78 38.70 -47.52
CA PRO A 62 -49.71 38.29 -48.43
C PRO A 62 -49.21 39.38 -49.39
N VAL A 63 -50.02 40.43 -49.61
CA VAL A 63 -49.67 41.56 -50.50
C VAL A 63 -48.98 42.70 -49.75
N ILE A 64 -49.28 42.88 -48.46
CA ILE A 64 -48.83 44.05 -47.68
C ILE A 64 -47.67 43.67 -46.76
N TYR A 65 -47.68 42.46 -46.20
CA TYR A 65 -46.72 42.04 -45.18
C TYR A 65 -45.69 41.07 -45.77
N LYS A 66 -44.43 41.25 -45.38
CA LYS A 66 -43.37 40.26 -45.64
C LYS A 66 -43.29 39.31 -44.45
N GLN A 67 -43.34 38.01 -44.72
CA GLN A 67 -43.12 36.97 -43.72
C GLN A 67 -41.76 36.33 -43.89
N GLU A 68 -41.04 36.15 -42.78
CA GLU A 68 -39.75 35.47 -42.73
C GLU A 68 -39.76 34.47 -41.56
N PHE A 69 -39.28 33.25 -41.80
CA PHE A 69 -39.20 32.21 -40.79
C PHE A 69 -37.76 32.06 -40.33
N MET A 70 -37.53 32.20 -39.02
CA MET A 70 -36.21 32.04 -38.41
C MET A 70 -36.21 30.85 -37.47
N LYS A 71 -35.27 29.91 -37.62
CA LYS A 71 -35.14 28.81 -36.67
C LYS A 71 -34.53 29.33 -35.37
N ILE A 72 -35.18 29.05 -34.25
CA ILE A 72 -34.70 29.39 -32.89
C ILE A 72 -34.32 28.14 -32.09
N SER A 73 -34.42 26.96 -32.71
CA SER A 73 -33.98 25.68 -32.15
C SER A 73 -32.47 25.63 -31.91
N LEU A 74 -32.04 24.64 -31.13
CA LEU A 74 -30.63 24.36 -30.87
C LEU A 74 -29.82 24.12 -32.16
N ILE A 75 -28.67 24.77 -32.25
CA ILE A 75 -27.66 24.62 -33.29
C ILE A 75 -26.38 24.16 -32.61
N THR A 76 -25.80 23.06 -33.10
CA THR A 76 -24.54 22.53 -32.59
C THR A 76 -23.38 23.04 -33.43
N LEU A 77 -22.40 23.68 -32.81
CA LEU A 77 -21.16 24.09 -33.46
C LEU A 77 -19.98 23.32 -32.88
N GLU A 78 -19.21 22.67 -33.75
CA GLU A 78 -18.06 21.87 -33.34
C GLU A 78 -16.78 22.65 -33.62
N VAL A 79 -15.93 22.76 -32.60
CA VAL A 79 -14.59 23.34 -32.70
C VAL A 79 -13.57 22.25 -32.44
N ASP A 80 -12.81 21.92 -33.48
CA ASP A 80 -11.81 20.85 -33.47
C ASP A 80 -10.39 21.44 -33.46
N ARG A 81 -9.61 21.10 -32.44
CA ARG A 81 -8.23 21.55 -32.21
C ARG A 81 -7.34 20.34 -31.92
N ARG A 82 -6.63 19.85 -32.94
CA ARG A 82 -5.76 18.66 -32.85
C ARG A 82 -4.39 18.88 -33.47
N GLY A 83 -3.41 18.08 -33.04
CA GLY A 83 -2.05 18.12 -33.55
C GLY A 83 -1.39 19.48 -33.28
N LYS A 84 -0.92 20.15 -34.35
CA LYS A 84 -0.24 21.45 -34.25
C LYS A 84 -1.15 22.57 -33.74
N ASP A 85 -2.45 22.44 -33.96
CA ASP A 85 -3.46 23.39 -33.50
C ASP A 85 -4.06 23.00 -32.14
N GLY A 86 -3.52 21.96 -31.49
CA GLY A 86 -4.00 21.50 -30.19
C GLY A 86 -3.95 22.60 -29.13
N LEU A 87 -4.81 22.47 -28.12
CA LEU A 87 -4.97 23.42 -27.04
C LEU A 87 -3.74 23.41 -26.13
N ILE A 88 -3.13 24.58 -25.90
CA ILE A 88 -1.97 24.72 -25.02
C ILE A 88 -2.47 24.96 -23.60
N CYS A 89 -2.05 24.09 -22.68
CA CYS A 89 -2.41 24.15 -21.27
C CYS A 89 -1.48 25.08 -20.48
N HIS A 90 -1.79 25.31 -19.20
CA HIS A 90 -0.97 26.11 -18.29
C HIS A 90 0.48 25.61 -18.22
N ASP A 91 0.65 24.29 -18.06
CA ASP A 91 1.91 23.55 -17.98
C ASP A 91 2.65 23.37 -19.32
N ASN A 92 2.21 24.09 -20.36
CA ASN A 92 2.73 24.01 -21.74
C ASN A 92 2.59 22.62 -22.38
N MET A 93 1.78 21.73 -21.80
CA MET A 93 1.39 20.50 -22.46
C MET A 93 0.25 20.78 -23.45
N ARG A 94 0.31 20.15 -24.62
CA ARG A 94 -0.70 20.31 -25.65
C ARG A 94 -1.74 19.19 -25.57
N ALA A 95 -3.00 19.57 -25.63
CA ALA A 95 -4.15 18.66 -25.63
C ALA A 95 -4.87 18.74 -26.98
N ASP A 96 -5.17 17.57 -27.52
CA ASP A 96 -6.06 17.41 -28.65
C ASP A 96 -7.50 17.40 -28.13
N ILE A 97 -8.32 18.36 -28.55
CA ILE A 97 -9.67 18.55 -28.03
C ILE A 97 -10.69 18.84 -29.14
N THR A 98 -11.86 18.25 -29.01
CA THR A 98 -13.06 18.58 -29.79
C THR A 98 -14.17 19.00 -28.84
N VAL A 99 -14.69 20.20 -29.03
CA VAL A 99 -15.73 20.78 -28.17
C VAL A 99 -16.95 21.13 -29.01
N ALA A 100 -18.12 20.66 -28.59
CA ALA A 100 -19.41 20.99 -29.15
C ALA A 100 -20.08 22.09 -28.33
N PHE A 101 -20.40 23.21 -28.98
CA PHE A 101 -21.14 24.33 -28.41
C PHE A 101 -22.60 24.25 -28.85
N TYR A 102 -23.51 24.28 -27.90
CA TYR A 102 -24.95 24.26 -28.14
C TYR A 102 -25.51 25.67 -28.05
N LEU A 103 -25.89 26.24 -29.19
CA LEU A 103 -26.43 27.61 -29.26
C LEU A 103 -27.90 27.58 -29.58
N ARG A 104 -28.64 28.55 -29.04
CA ARG A 104 -30.01 28.82 -29.47
C ARG A 104 -30.32 30.30 -29.39
N VAL A 105 -31.42 30.72 -29.99
CA VAL A 105 -31.96 32.06 -29.81
C VAL A 105 -33.07 31.96 -28.77
N ASN A 106 -33.07 32.85 -27.78
CA ASN A 106 -34.14 32.90 -26.79
C ASN A 106 -35.48 33.24 -27.46
N GLU A 107 -36.58 32.72 -26.89
CA GLU A 107 -37.95 32.97 -27.37
C GLU A 107 -38.47 34.37 -26.96
N THR A 108 -37.62 35.38 -27.06
CA THR A 108 -37.99 36.78 -26.81
C THR A 108 -38.04 37.54 -28.13
N GLN A 109 -38.97 38.49 -28.24
CA GLN A 109 -39.07 39.33 -29.44
C GLN A 109 -37.79 40.15 -29.66
N GLN A 110 -37.13 40.58 -28.59
CA GLN A 110 -35.93 41.40 -28.65
C GLN A 110 -34.74 40.63 -29.21
N ASP A 111 -34.47 39.41 -28.71
CA ASP A 111 -33.33 38.61 -29.13
C ASP A 111 -33.47 38.15 -30.59
N VAL A 112 -34.67 37.73 -30.98
CA VAL A 112 -34.97 37.35 -32.37
C VAL A 112 -34.74 38.50 -33.35
N LEU A 113 -35.19 39.71 -32.99
CA LEU A 113 -34.96 40.90 -33.84
C LEU A 113 -33.49 41.34 -33.83
N LYS A 114 -32.76 41.16 -32.73
CA LYS A 114 -31.32 41.46 -32.64
C LYS A 114 -30.53 40.58 -33.61
N VAL A 115 -30.77 39.26 -33.58
CA VAL A 115 -30.15 38.29 -34.49
C VAL A 115 -30.52 38.57 -35.94
N ALA A 116 -31.82 38.77 -36.23
CA ALA A 116 -32.30 39.02 -37.59
C ALA A 116 -31.70 40.29 -38.20
N LYS A 117 -31.49 41.35 -37.41
CA LYS A 117 -30.85 42.59 -37.87
C LYS A 117 -29.33 42.46 -38.03
N ALA A 118 -28.66 41.71 -37.16
CA ALA A 118 -27.20 41.60 -37.17
C ALA A 118 -26.69 40.66 -38.28
N ILE A 119 -27.36 39.53 -38.49
CA ILE A 119 -26.86 38.42 -39.33
C ILE A 119 -27.77 38.18 -40.55
N GLY A 120 -29.05 38.54 -40.44
CA GLY A 120 -30.09 38.23 -41.44
C GLY A 120 -30.77 36.89 -41.17
N VAL A 121 -32.07 36.79 -41.46
CA VAL A 121 -32.91 35.63 -41.13
C VAL A 121 -32.44 34.33 -41.79
N ASP A 122 -32.02 34.43 -43.06
CA ASP A 122 -31.56 33.28 -43.84
C ASP A 122 -30.24 32.71 -43.29
N ARG A 123 -29.27 33.59 -43.01
CA ARG A 123 -27.96 33.19 -42.45
C ARG A 123 -28.04 32.76 -41.00
N ALA A 124 -28.92 33.38 -40.21
CA ALA A 124 -29.13 33.03 -38.81
C ALA A 124 -29.66 31.60 -38.63
N SER A 125 -30.35 31.08 -39.64
CA SER A 125 -30.92 29.73 -39.66
C SER A 125 -29.99 28.68 -40.28
N ASP A 126 -28.84 29.09 -40.84
CA ASP A 126 -27.87 28.21 -41.49
C ASP A 126 -26.68 27.90 -40.56
N ARG A 127 -26.46 26.60 -40.29
CA ARG A 127 -25.37 26.11 -39.43
C ARG A 127 -23.99 26.55 -39.95
N ALA A 128 -23.78 26.57 -41.27
CA ALA A 128 -22.47 26.92 -41.85
C ALA A 128 -22.13 28.39 -41.63
N ALA A 129 -23.10 29.28 -41.88
CA ALA A 129 -22.94 30.71 -41.66
C ALA A 129 -22.72 31.06 -40.18
N VAL A 130 -23.47 30.41 -39.27
CA VAL A 130 -23.31 30.62 -37.82
C VAL A 130 -21.95 30.08 -37.34
N ASN A 131 -21.48 28.95 -37.89
CA ASN A 131 -20.14 28.44 -37.61
C ASN A 131 -19.05 29.45 -38.00
N GLU A 132 -19.08 29.97 -39.23
CA GLU A 132 -18.10 30.95 -39.72
C GLU A 132 -18.03 32.20 -38.83
N LEU A 133 -19.18 32.65 -38.32
CA LEU A 133 -19.28 33.85 -37.48
C LEU A 133 -18.65 33.65 -36.09
N PHE A 134 -18.88 32.50 -35.45
CA PHE A 134 -18.51 32.28 -34.05
C PHE A 134 -17.27 31.41 -33.84
N ASN A 135 -16.80 30.66 -34.86
CA ASN A 135 -15.67 29.74 -34.73
C ASN A 135 -14.43 30.42 -34.16
N ALA A 136 -14.11 31.63 -34.65
CA ALA A 136 -12.98 32.41 -34.14
C ALA A 136 -13.15 32.79 -32.66
N LYS A 137 -14.35 33.21 -32.24
CA LYS A 137 -14.65 33.61 -30.85
C LYS A 137 -14.54 32.41 -29.90
N PHE A 138 -15.06 31.25 -30.29
CA PHE A 138 -14.96 30.03 -29.49
C PHE A 138 -13.54 29.46 -29.46
N SER A 139 -12.82 29.51 -30.58
CA SER A 139 -11.41 29.11 -30.60
C SER A 139 -10.56 29.97 -29.66
N GLU A 140 -10.82 31.28 -29.61
CA GLU A 140 -10.13 32.20 -28.70
C GLU A 140 -10.49 31.93 -27.23
N ALA A 141 -11.76 31.68 -26.93
CA ALA A 141 -12.20 31.33 -25.58
C ALA A 141 -11.55 30.02 -25.12
N LEU A 142 -11.52 28.99 -25.96
CA LEU A 142 -10.85 27.73 -25.66
C LEU A 142 -9.36 27.94 -25.34
N LYS A 143 -8.63 28.70 -26.17
CA LYS A 143 -7.21 29.02 -25.92
C LYS A 143 -7.01 29.76 -24.60
N THR A 144 -7.87 30.74 -24.32
CA THR A 144 -7.81 31.54 -23.10
C THR A 144 -8.02 30.70 -21.85
N VAL A 145 -9.01 29.81 -21.86
CA VAL A 145 -9.29 28.94 -20.71
C VAL A 145 -8.25 27.83 -20.58
N GLY A 146 -7.85 27.20 -21.69
CA GLY A 146 -6.84 26.15 -21.69
C GLY A 146 -5.53 26.64 -21.06
N LYS A 147 -5.11 27.88 -21.36
CA LYS A 147 -3.88 28.41 -20.76
C LYS A 147 -3.96 28.66 -19.24
N LYS A 148 -5.16 28.67 -18.66
CA LYS A 148 -5.39 28.84 -17.21
C LYS A 148 -5.48 27.51 -16.45
N ILE A 149 -5.49 26.36 -17.12
CA ILE A 149 -5.70 25.04 -16.50
C ILE A 149 -4.55 24.10 -16.89
N GLU A 150 -4.08 23.28 -15.96
CA GLU A 150 -3.09 22.24 -16.22
C GLU A 150 -3.70 21.05 -16.97
N PHE A 151 -2.88 20.31 -17.73
CA PHE A 151 -3.35 19.22 -18.57
C PHE A 151 -4.09 18.13 -17.76
N VAL A 152 -3.56 17.76 -16.60
CA VAL A 152 -4.16 16.71 -15.76
C VAL A 152 -5.55 17.12 -15.27
N ASN A 153 -5.72 18.38 -14.88
CA ASN A 153 -7.01 18.90 -14.39
C ASN A 153 -8.09 18.93 -15.48
N LEU A 154 -7.72 19.02 -16.76
CA LEU A 154 -8.68 18.87 -17.86
C LEU A 154 -9.31 17.47 -17.92
N PHE A 155 -8.59 16.43 -17.47
CA PHE A 155 -9.12 15.06 -17.39
C PHE A 155 -9.92 14.83 -16.13
N GLU A 156 -9.39 15.28 -14.99
CA GLU A 156 -9.99 15.05 -13.68
C GLU A 156 -11.23 15.91 -13.45
N ASN A 157 -11.20 17.18 -13.87
CA ASN A 157 -12.20 18.19 -13.54
C ASN A 157 -12.76 18.91 -14.77
N ARG A 158 -13.40 18.13 -15.65
CA ARG A 158 -14.01 18.62 -16.91
C ARG A 158 -15.07 19.71 -16.70
N GLN A 159 -15.77 19.68 -15.57
CA GLN A 159 -16.82 20.65 -15.27
C GLN A 159 -16.25 22.07 -15.13
N GLU A 160 -15.15 22.23 -14.39
CA GLU A 160 -14.50 23.53 -14.21
C GLU A 160 -14.06 24.13 -15.55
N PHE A 161 -13.54 23.31 -16.47
CA PHE A 161 -13.18 23.76 -17.80
C PHE A 161 -14.41 24.27 -18.59
N ARG A 162 -15.53 23.55 -18.54
CA ARG A 162 -16.78 23.99 -19.19
C ARG A 162 -17.30 25.30 -18.61
N ASP A 163 -17.33 25.42 -17.28
CA ASP A 163 -17.87 26.60 -16.60
C ASP A 163 -17.03 27.85 -16.94
N ARG A 164 -15.70 27.72 -16.94
CA ARG A 164 -14.78 28.80 -17.35
C ARG A 164 -14.93 29.16 -18.83
N ILE A 165 -15.24 28.21 -19.72
CA ILE A 165 -15.53 28.51 -21.13
C ILE A 165 -16.80 29.36 -21.25
N ILE A 166 -17.86 28.99 -20.53
CA ILE A 166 -19.12 29.74 -20.53
C ILE A 166 -18.88 31.16 -20.01
N GLU A 167 -18.11 31.30 -18.93
CA GLU A 167 -17.73 32.59 -18.35
C GLU A 167 -16.97 33.50 -19.34
N VAL A 168 -15.97 32.95 -20.05
CA VAL A 168 -15.14 33.73 -21.00
C VAL A 168 -15.92 34.14 -22.25
N ILE A 169 -16.81 33.29 -22.75
CA ILE A 169 -17.66 33.61 -23.91
C ILE A 169 -18.69 34.68 -23.54
N GLY A 170 -19.21 34.59 -22.32
CA GLY A 170 -20.25 35.45 -21.77
C GLY A 170 -21.63 35.20 -22.38
N ASN A 171 -22.60 36.04 -21.99
CA ASN A 171 -24.02 35.86 -22.34
C ASN A 171 -24.45 36.57 -23.63
N ASP A 172 -23.64 37.47 -24.22
CA ASP A 172 -24.04 38.24 -25.40
C ASP A 172 -23.33 37.74 -26.68
N LEU A 173 -24.01 36.87 -27.42
CA LEU A 173 -23.61 36.40 -28.74
C LEU A 173 -24.52 37.00 -29.82
N ASN A 174 -24.66 38.33 -29.83
CA ASN A 174 -25.50 39.06 -30.79
C ASN A 174 -26.96 38.59 -30.81
N GLY A 175 -27.48 38.17 -29.65
CA GLY A 175 -28.83 37.62 -29.47
C GLY A 175 -28.92 36.09 -29.51
N TYR A 176 -27.82 35.38 -29.81
CA TYR A 176 -27.70 33.96 -29.45
C TYR A 176 -27.35 33.81 -27.97
N VAL A 177 -27.75 32.69 -27.40
CA VAL A 177 -27.38 32.23 -26.07
C VAL A 177 -26.71 30.88 -26.19
N LEU A 178 -25.65 30.70 -25.40
CA LEU A 178 -24.98 29.42 -25.22
C LEU A 178 -25.77 28.60 -24.19
N GLU A 179 -26.41 27.53 -24.63
CA GLU A 179 -27.21 26.65 -23.77
C GLU A 179 -26.30 25.70 -22.98
N ASP A 180 -25.32 25.09 -23.66
CA ASP A 180 -24.37 24.15 -23.05
C ASP A 180 -23.07 24.04 -23.88
N VAL A 181 -22.04 23.48 -23.26
CA VAL A 181 -20.75 23.13 -23.86
C VAL A 181 -20.41 21.69 -23.51
N ALA A 182 -20.19 20.85 -24.52
CA ALA A 182 -19.75 19.47 -24.33
C ALA A 182 -18.35 19.25 -24.89
N ILE A 183 -17.54 18.46 -24.18
CA ILE A 183 -16.21 18.04 -24.64
C ILE A 183 -16.38 16.63 -25.22
N ASP A 184 -16.35 16.51 -26.54
CA ASP A 184 -16.56 15.26 -27.25
C ASP A 184 -15.30 14.38 -27.22
N TYR A 185 -14.13 15.01 -27.34
CA TYR A 185 -12.84 14.33 -27.39
C TYR A 185 -11.80 15.15 -26.64
N LEU A 186 -10.96 14.48 -25.85
CA LEU A 186 -9.84 15.07 -25.13
C LEU A 186 -8.74 14.02 -24.96
N GLU A 187 -7.59 14.25 -25.58
CA GLU A 187 -6.39 13.43 -25.45
C GLU A 187 -5.14 14.30 -25.39
N GLN A 188 -4.02 13.72 -24.94
CA GLN A 188 -2.72 14.38 -25.09
C GLN A 188 -2.33 14.41 -26.57
N THR A 189 -1.88 15.57 -27.07
CA THR A 189 -1.30 15.62 -28.42
C THR A 189 -0.07 14.70 -28.48
N PRO A 190 0.03 13.77 -29.45
CA PRO A 190 1.17 12.86 -29.56
C PRO A 190 2.50 13.62 -29.69
N LYS A 191 3.56 13.11 -29.04
CA LYS A 191 4.89 13.74 -29.07
C LYS A 191 5.42 14.03 -30.48
N GLY A 192 5.08 13.19 -31.46
CA GLY A 192 5.50 13.36 -32.86
C GLY A 192 4.84 14.54 -33.58
N SER A 193 3.74 15.08 -33.04
CA SER A 193 3.05 16.25 -33.59
C SER A 193 3.49 17.57 -32.95
N LEU A 194 4.32 17.53 -31.91
CA LEU A 194 4.90 18.70 -31.24
C LEU A 194 6.17 19.14 -31.98
N ASP A 195 6.43 20.45 -32.03
CA ASP A 195 7.61 21.02 -32.68
C ASP A 195 8.74 21.26 -31.65
N PRO A 196 9.88 20.53 -31.71
CA PRO A 196 10.99 20.74 -30.78
C PRO A 196 11.65 22.12 -30.89
N SER A 197 11.43 22.84 -31.99
CA SER A 197 11.98 24.18 -32.21
C SER A 197 11.11 25.30 -31.62
N ASN A 198 9.85 24.99 -31.27
CA ASN A 198 8.96 25.92 -30.60
C ASN A 198 9.19 25.90 -29.08
N ILE A 199 9.32 27.06 -28.45
CA ILE A 199 9.65 27.16 -27.02
C ILE A 199 8.59 26.50 -26.11
N LEU A 200 7.30 26.65 -26.42
CA LEU A 200 6.22 26.10 -25.60
C LEU A 200 6.17 24.58 -25.75
N ASP A 201 6.26 24.08 -26.98
CA ASP A 201 6.27 22.64 -27.25
C ASP A 201 7.54 21.98 -26.68
N ALA A 202 8.70 22.64 -26.72
CA ALA A 202 9.93 22.13 -26.12
C ALA A 202 9.83 22.01 -24.59
N GLU A 203 9.22 22.99 -23.91
CA GLU A 203 8.93 22.88 -22.48
C GLU A 203 7.92 21.78 -22.17
N GLY A 204 6.88 21.64 -22.99
CA GLY A 204 5.91 20.55 -22.90
C GLY A 204 6.58 19.18 -23.06
N ILE A 205 7.43 18.99 -24.08
CA ILE A 205 8.19 17.76 -24.31
C ILE A 205 9.09 17.44 -23.12
N ARG A 206 9.79 18.45 -22.56
CA ARG A 206 10.61 18.30 -21.35
C ARG A 206 9.74 17.81 -20.19
N LYS A 207 8.60 18.47 -19.93
CA LYS A 207 7.70 18.14 -18.82
C LYS A 207 7.12 16.74 -18.96
N ILE A 208 6.63 16.37 -20.14
CA ILE A 208 6.10 15.02 -20.40
C ILE A 208 7.21 13.99 -20.17
N THR A 209 8.41 14.24 -20.66
CA THR A 209 9.55 13.31 -20.51
C THR A 209 9.97 13.16 -19.05
N GLU A 210 10.01 14.26 -18.28
CA GLU A 210 10.28 14.24 -16.84
C GLU A 210 9.24 13.42 -16.07
N LEU A 211 7.94 13.68 -16.30
CA LEU A 211 6.84 12.98 -15.63
C LEU A 211 6.83 11.49 -15.99
N THR A 212 6.98 11.17 -17.29
CA THR A 212 7.05 9.76 -17.74
C THR A 212 8.28 9.06 -17.16
N ALA A 213 9.45 9.71 -17.12
CA ALA A 213 10.66 9.13 -16.54
C ALA A 213 10.49 8.85 -15.05
N ARG A 214 9.95 9.82 -14.30
CA ARG A 214 9.66 9.65 -12.86
C ARG A 214 8.70 8.48 -12.63
N GLN A 215 7.62 8.40 -13.40
CA GLN A 215 6.66 7.31 -13.29
C GLN A 215 7.26 5.95 -13.68
N ASN A 216 8.15 5.91 -14.68
CA ASN A 216 8.85 4.69 -15.07
C ASN A 216 9.83 4.22 -13.99
N VAL A 217 10.55 5.13 -13.33
CA VAL A 217 11.42 4.79 -12.19
C VAL A 217 10.59 4.20 -11.04
N ILE A 218 9.50 4.86 -10.65
CA ILE A 218 8.60 4.36 -9.61
C ILE A 218 8.03 2.99 -9.99
N THR A 219 7.55 2.84 -11.23
CA THR A 219 7.05 1.55 -11.74
C THR A 219 8.11 0.46 -11.68
N ASN A 220 9.36 0.79 -12.04
CA ASN A 220 10.48 -0.15 -11.98
C ASN A 220 10.81 -0.53 -10.54
N GLU A 221 10.93 0.45 -9.64
CA GLU A 221 11.19 0.23 -8.21
C GLU A 221 10.11 -0.66 -7.57
N LEU A 222 8.83 -0.38 -7.84
CA LEU A 222 7.72 -1.20 -7.37
C LEU A 222 7.81 -2.64 -7.91
N SER A 223 8.08 -2.80 -9.21
CA SER A 223 8.25 -4.12 -9.82
C SER A 223 9.45 -4.90 -9.25
N ARG A 224 10.58 -4.23 -9.00
CA ARG A 224 11.78 -4.85 -8.39
C ARG A 224 11.53 -5.22 -6.93
N ASN A 225 10.83 -4.37 -6.19
CA ASN A 225 10.45 -4.64 -4.80
C ASN A 225 9.47 -5.80 -4.70
N GLU A 226 8.50 -5.88 -5.61
CA GLU A 226 7.58 -7.02 -5.75
C GLU A 226 8.37 -8.31 -6.02
N GLU A 227 9.28 -8.32 -7.00
CA GLU A 227 10.11 -9.48 -7.33
C GLU A 227 10.99 -9.91 -6.14
N LEU A 228 11.60 -8.96 -5.42
CA LEU A 228 12.37 -9.22 -4.20
C LEU A 228 11.48 -9.83 -3.11
N ALA A 229 10.29 -9.28 -2.88
CA ALA A 229 9.37 -9.77 -1.85
C ALA A 229 8.89 -11.20 -2.15
N ILE A 230 8.53 -11.48 -3.41
CA ILE A 230 8.16 -12.82 -3.87
C ILE A 230 9.34 -13.78 -3.70
N THR A 231 10.53 -13.39 -4.13
CA THR A 231 11.74 -14.22 -4.05
C THR A 231 12.11 -14.53 -2.61
N LYS A 232 12.08 -13.53 -1.73
CA LYS A 232 12.30 -13.70 -0.28
C LYS A 232 11.27 -14.65 0.31
N LYS A 233 9.98 -14.49 -0.03
CA LYS A 233 8.93 -15.39 0.45
C LYS A 233 9.11 -16.82 -0.05
N ASN A 234 9.55 -17.01 -1.29
CA ASN A 234 9.86 -18.32 -1.86
C ASN A 234 11.05 -18.98 -1.15
N VAL A 235 12.11 -18.22 -0.84
CA VAL A 235 13.25 -18.73 -0.07
C VAL A 235 12.82 -19.13 1.34
N GLU A 236 12.10 -18.26 2.07
CA GLU A 236 11.57 -18.57 3.40
C GLU A 236 10.68 -19.82 3.37
N THR A 237 9.80 -19.93 2.37
CA THR A 237 8.91 -21.08 2.21
C THR A 237 9.70 -22.35 1.92
N ARG A 238 10.75 -22.27 1.09
CA ARG A 238 11.61 -23.41 0.76
C ARG A 238 12.45 -23.87 1.95
N GLU A 239 13.00 -22.94 2.73
CA GLU A 239 13.71 -23.26 3.97
C GLU A 239 12.79 -23.95 4.98
N ALA A 240 11.56 -23.43 5.16
CA ALA A 240 10.56 -24.06 6.02
C ALA A 240 10.17 -25.46 5.53
N MET A 241 9.96 -25.64 4.21
CA MET A 241 9.67 -26.94 3.61
C MET A 241 10.81 -27.95 3.84
N LEU A 242 12.07 -27.54 3.61
CA LEU A 242 13.24 -28.41 3.83
C LEU A 242 13.39 -28.77 5.32
N ALA A 243 13.09 -27.85 6.24
CA ALA A 243 13.09 -28.12 7.67
C ALA A 243 12.02 -29.16 8.06
N LEU A 244 10.81 -29.04 7.49
CA LEU A 244 9.74 -30.02 7.68
C LEU A 244 10.08 -31.38 7.06
N GLU A 245 10.65 -31.42 5.85
CA GLU A 245 11.13 -32.64 5.22
C GLU A 245 12.19 -33.33 6.06
N ARG A 246 13.15 -32.58 6.63
CA ARG A 246 14.14 -33.13 7.54
C ARG A 246 13.49 -33.72 8.79
N GLN A 247 12.51 -33.01 9.37
CA GLN A 247 11.77 -33.48 10.54
C GLN A 247 10.96 -34.75 10.22
N GLN A 248 10.35 -34.83 9.04
CA GLN A 248 9.64 -36.01 8.56
C GLN A 248 10.61 -37.19 8.37
N ALA A 249 11.74 -36.99 7.69
CA ALA A 249 12.75 -38.02 7.48
C ALA A 249 13.33 -38.53 8.81
N ASP A 250 13.60 -37.65 9.78
CA ASP A 250 14.05 -38.03 11.12
C ASP A 250 12.98 -38.83 11.87
N ALA A 251 11.71 -38.46 11.75
CA ALA A 251 10.60 -39.17 12.37
C ALA A 251 10.38 -40.56 11.75
N GLU A 252 10.39 -40.66 10.41
CA GLU A 252 10.29 -41.92 9.68
C GLU A 252 11.47 -42.85 9.99
N ALA A 253 12.70 -42.32 10.07
CA ALA A 253 13.88 -43.09 10.43
C ALA A 253 13.84 -43.59 11.89
N ARG A 254 13.25 -42.82 12.82
CA ARG A 254 13.01 -43.27 14.20
C ARG A 254 11.95 -44.36 14.26
N GLN A 255 10.81 -44.16 13.59
CA GLN A 255 9.72 -45.14 13.54
C GLN A 255 10.22 -46.46 12.93
N LYS A 256 10.98 -46.40 11.83
CA LYS A 256 11.57 -47.59 11.21
C LYS A 256 12.53 -48.33 12.16
N ARG A 257 13.38 -47.60 12.88
CA ARG A 257 14.28 -48.17 13.91
C ARG A 257 13.50 -48.83 15.05
N GLU A 258 12.43 -48.21 15.54
CA GLU A 258 11.58 -48.79 16.59
C GLU A 258 10.90 -50.06 16.10
N ILE A 259 10.34 -50.06 14.89
CA ILE A 259 9.73 -51.25 14.29
C ILE A 259 10.75 -52.38 14.12
N GLU A 260 11.94 -52.10 13.59
CA GLU A 260 13.00 -53.10 13.43
C GLU A 260 13.48 -53.64 14.78
N THR A 261 13.59 -52.78 15.80
CA THR A 261 13.98 -53.19 17.15
C THR A 261 12.90 -54.09 17.79
N ILE A 262 11.62 -53.75 17.64
CA ILE A 262 10.50 -54.56 18.14
C ILE A 262 10.47 -55.90 17.40
N LYS A 263 10.59 -55.92 16.06
CA LYS A 263 10.65 -57.16 15.28
C LYS A 263 11.80 -58.05 15.72
N ALA A 264 13.01 -57.50 15.86
CA ALA A 264 14.18 -58.27 16.30
C ALA A 264 13.98 -58.86 17.71
N ARG A 265 13.30 -58.12 18.60
CA ARG A 265 12.97 -58.59 19.96
C ARG A 265 11.94 -59.73 19.95
N GLU A 266 10.86 -59.56 19.18
CA GLU A 266 9.80 -60.57 19.05
C GLU A 266 10.32 -61.85 18.36
N GLU A 267 11.17 -61.72 17.34
CA GLU A 267 11.83 -62.85 16.68
C GLU A 267 12.77 -63.58 17.64
N ALA A 268 13.56 -62.86 18.44
CA ALA A 268 14.45 -63.45 19.44
C ALA A 268 13.68 -64.19 20.55
N GLU A 269 12.58 -63.63 21.05
CA GLU A 269 11.70 -64.32 22.01
C GLU A 269 11.03 -65.54 21.37
N THR A 270 10.56 -65.44 20.13
CA THR A 270 9.97 -66.57 19.41
C THR A 270 10.97 -67.71 19.22
N LEU A 271 12.20 -67.40 18.80
CA LEU A 271 13.29 -68.38 18.67
C LEU A 271 13.63 -69.03 20.01
N LYS A 272 13.70 -68.24 21.08
CA LYS A 272 13.96 -68.76 22.44
C LYS A 272 12.88 -69.75 22.88
N VAL A 273 11.61 -69.40 22.69
CA VAL A 273 10.48 -70.29 23.01
C VAL A 273 10.50 -71.56 22.15
N GLN A 274 10.82 -71.45 20.85
CA GLN A 274 10.95 -72.60 19.96
C GLN A 274 12.07 -73.56 20.40
N GLU A 275 13.24 -73.03 20.77
CA GLU A 275 14.35 -73.86 21.27
C GLU A 275 14.06 -74.45 22.66
N GLU A 276 13.33 -73.74 23.54
CA GLU A 276 12.88 -74.29 24.83
C GLU A 276 11.88 -75.44 24.64
N GLU A 277 10.91 -75.32 23.73
CA GLU A 277 9.97 -76.40 23.42
C GLU A 277 10.68 -77.58 22.73
N ARG A 278 11.67 -77.30 21.86
CA ARG A 278 12.52 -78.33 21.26
C ARG A 278 13.35 -79.08 22.30
N LEU A 279 13.94 -78.38 23.27
CA LEU A 279 14.67 -78.98 24.39
C LEU A 279 13.76 -79.92 25.17
N LYS A 280 12.52 -79.51 25.48
CA LYS A 280 11.53 -80.36 26.18
C LYS A 280 11.17 -81.60 25.36
N ALA A 281 10.96 -81.44 24.05
CA ALA A 281 10.65 -82.55 23.15
C ALA A 281 11.80 -83.56 23.05
N GLU A 282 13.04 -83.09 22.92
CA GLU A 282 14.24 -83.94 22.90
C GLU A 282 14.50 -84.60 24.26
N GLN A 283 14.30 -83.90 25.37
CA GLN A 283 14.39 -84.50 26.71
C GLN A 283 13.36 -85.62 26.90
N ALA A 284 12.12 -85.42 26.47
CA ALA A 284 11.08 -86.45 26.51
C ALA A 284 11.44 -87.65 25.61
N ARG A 285 11.99 -87.40 24.42
CA ARG A 285 12.44 -88.45 23.50
C ARG A 285 13.61 -89.26 24.08
N ILE A 286 14.62 -88.59 24.62
CA ILE A 286 15.77 -89.23 25.26
C ILE A 286 15.31 -90.07 26.45
N ALA A 287 14.43 -89.54 27.31
CA ALA A 287 13.92 -90.30 28.46
C ALA A 287 13.14 -91.56 28.04
N VAL A 288 12.36 -91.49 26.95
CA VAL A 288 11.68 -92.66 26.38
C VAL A 288 12.68 -93.65 25.78
N GLN A 289 13.70 -93.15 25.06
CA GLN A 289 14.73 -93.98 24.46
C GLN A 289 15.57 -94.70 25.51
N GLU A 290 16.03 -94.00 26.56
CA GLU A 290 16.74 -94.60 27.69
C GLU A 290 15.90 -95.70 28.36
N GLN A 291 14.58 -95.49 28.53
CA GLN A 291 13.72 -96.53 29.09
C GLN A 291 13.58 -97.76 28.17
N LEU A 292 13.51 -97.57 26.86
CA LEU A 292 13.49 -98.65 25.88
C LEU A 292 14.82 -99.41 25.87
N ASP A 293 15.95 -98.69 25.84
CA ASP A 293 17.29 -99.25 25.82
C ASP A 293 17.56 -100.06 27.10
N ILE A 294 17.18 -99.54 28.28
CA ILE A 294 17.29 -100.29 29.55
C ILE A 294 16.42 -101.56 29.50
N ARG A 295 15.23 -101.52 28.90
CA ARG A 295 14.38 -102.71 28.77
C ARG A 295 14.96 -103.73 27.79
N ASP A 296 15.52 -103.28 26.68
CA ASP A 296 16.17 -104.14 25.70
C ASP A 296 17.44 -104.76 26.24
N GLU A 297 18.26 -104.00 27.00
CA GLU A 297 19.46 -104.51 27.65
C GLU A 297 19.11 -105.53 28.74
N ASN A 298 18.07 -105.28 29.56
CA ASN A 298 17.57 -106.28 30.51
C ASN A 298 17.09 -107.56 29.80
N ARG A 299 16.38 -107.43 28.68
CA ARG A 299 15.93 -108.58 27.88
C ARG A 299 17.13 -109.37 27.31
N LEU A 300 18.13 -108.68 26.77
CA LEU A 300 19.35 -109.31 26.24
C LEU A 300 20.10 -110.04 27.34
N ARG A 301 20.19 -109.44 28.53
CA ARG A 301 20.83 -110.06 29.71
C ARG A 301 20.11 -111.33 30.15
N GLU A 302 18.78 -111.36 30.12
CA GLU A 302 18.00 -112.57 30.41
C GLU A 302 18.25 -113.69 29.37
N VAL A 303 18.34 -113.32 28.09
CA VAL A 303 18.65 -114.26 27.00
C VAL A 303 20.08 -114.79 27.11
N GLU A 304 21.05 -113.95 27.44
CA GLU A 304 22.45 -114.34 27.60
C GLU A 304 22.64 -115.27 28.81
N VAL A 305 21.98 -115.00 29.95
CA VAL A 305 21.98 -115.90 31.11
C VAL A 305 21.36 -117.26 30.75
N ALA A 306 20.30 -117.28 29.94
CA ALA A 306 19.70 -118.53 29.45
C ALA A 306 20.63 -119.30 28.49
N GLN A 307 21.36 -118.61 27.60
CA GLN A 307 22.35 -119.23 26.70
C GLN A 307 23.57 -119.76 27.45
N GLN A 308 24.11 -119.00 28.41
CA GLN A 308 25.27 -119.44 29.21
C GLN A 308 24.93 -120.65 30.08
N ASN A 309 23.73 -120.73 30.65
CA ASN A 309 23.27 -121.92 31.37
C ASN A 309 23.17 -123.15 30.46
N ARG A 310 22.78 -122.97 29.19
CA ARG A 310 22.73 -124.05 28.19
C ARG A 310 24.13 -124.50 27.77
N GLN A 311 25.07 -123.57 27.58
CA GLN A 311 26.46 -123.88 27.23
C GLN A 311 27.22 -124.57 28.37
N ARG A 312 27.01 -124.16 29.63
CA ARG A 312 27.62 -124.82 30.80
C ARG A 312 27.19 -126.28 30.95
N ALA A 313 25.95 -126.63 30.58
CA ALA A 313 25.49 -128.02 30.60
C ALA A 313 26.22 -128.90 29.56
N VAL A 314 26.51 -128.36 28.36
CA VAL A 314 27.15 -129.11 27.26
C VAL A 314 28.66 -129.27 27.47
N VAL A 315 29.34 -128.29 28.08
CA VAL A 315 30.79 -128.36 28.34
C VAL A 315 31.15 -129.42 29.39
N ILE A 316 30.30 -129.62 30.40
CA ILE A 316 30.56 -130.59 31.50
C ILE A 316 30.49 -132.06 31.03
N GLU A 317 29.69 -132.36 30.00
CA GLU A 317 29.61 -133.70 29.40
C GLU A 317 30.78 -134.01 28.45
N VAL A 318 31.33 -133.00 27.78
CA VAL A 318 32.44 -133.15 26.83
C VAL A 318 33.80 -133.22 27.55
N GLU A 319 33.99 -132.49 28.66
CA GLU A 319 35.27 -132.43 29.39
C GLU A 319 35.61 -133.72 30.17
N LYS A 320 34.61 -134.57 30.48
CA LYS A 320 34.85 -135.90 31.08
C LYS A 320 35.45 -136.92 30.10
N VAL A 321 35.32 -136.71 28.79
CA VAL A 321 35.74 -137.66 27.75
C VAL A 321 37.13 -137.31 27.17
N THR A 322 37.52 -136.04 27.17
CA THR A 322 38.85 -135.58 26.68
C THR A 322 39.97 -135.76 27.71
N ARG A 323 39.69 -135.55 29.01
CA ARG A 323 40.69 -135.69 30.09
C ARG A 323 41.23 -137.13 30.27
N ALA A 324 40.56 -138.14 29.70
CA ALA A 324 41.02 -139.53 29.67
C ALA A 324 41.95 -139.89 28.49
N LYS A 325 41.99 -139.07 27.43
CA LYS A 325 42.78 -139.33 26.20
C LYS A 325 44.12 -138.59 26.14
N GLU A 326 44.30 -137.51 26.89
CA GLU A 326 45.48 -136.62 26.80
C GLU A 326 46.65 -136.99 27.74
N LEU A 327 46.47 -137.96 28.65
CA LEU A 327 47.54 -138.43 29.55
C LEU A 327 48.50 -139.46 28.91
N GLU A 328 48.18 -140.02 27.74
CA GLU A 328 48.97 -141.08 27.09
C GLU A 328 49.91 -140.56 25.97
N ILE A 329 49.64 -139.35 25.45
CA ILE A 329 50.36 -138.78 24.28
C ILE A 329 51.54 -137.86 24.72
N VAL A 330 51.50 -137.29 25.92
CA VAL A 330 52.48 -136.29 26.40
C VAL A 330 53.83 -136.90 26.85
N SER A 331 53.93 -138.22 27.02
CA SER A 331 55.18 -138.88 27.46
C SER A 331 56.10 -139.36 26.33
N ARG A 332 55.71 -139.23 25.05
CA ARG A 332 56.43 -139.84 23.91
C ARG A 332 57.03 -138.86 22.90
N GLU A 333 56.60 -137.60 22.85
CA GLU A 333 57.02 -136.64 21.81
C GLU A 333 58.14 -135.67 22.22
N ARG A 334 58.68 -135.79 23.45
CA ARG A 334 59.61 -134.79 24.01
C ARG A 334 61.10 -135.10 23.79
N GLU A 335 61.46 -136.13 23.03
CA GLU A 335 62.84 -136.64 23.01
C GLU A 335 63.63 -136.37 21.72
N VAL A 336 63.04 -136.30 20.54
CA VAL A 336 63.79 -136.33 19.28
C VAL A 336 62.89 -135.69 18.25
N GLU A 337 63.15 -134.57 17.58
CA GLU A 337 64.37 -133.98 17.06
C GLU A 337 63.94 -132.55 16.71
N LEU A 338 64.62 -131.48 17.12
CA LEU A 338 66.02 -131.24 16.80
C LEU A 338 66.41 -131.62 15.36
N GLN A 339 65.48 -131.48 14.43
CA GLN A 339 65.84 -131.11 13.06
C GLN A 339 64.92 -129.97 12.63
N ARG A 340 65.32 -128.74 12.98
CA ARG A 340 66.15 -127.95 12.07
C ARG A 340 65.49 -127.81 10.72
N ILE A 341 65.28 -126.54 10.39
CA ILE A 341 65.46 -126.04 9.04
C ILE A 341 64.38 -126.56 8.10
N GLU A 342 63.25 -125.84 8.03
CA GLU A 342 62.75 -125.48 6.69
C GLU A 342 61.63 -124.44 6.63
N LYS A 343 61.30 -123.68 7.68
CA LYS A 343 60.30 -122.59 7.51
C LYS A 343 60.40 -121.38 8.43
N GLU A 344 61.61 -121.06 8.86
CA GLU A 344 61.97 -119.74 9.43
C GLU A 344 62.53 -118.84 8.32
N LYS A 345 61.79 -118.75 7.19
CA LYS A 345 62.22 -118.07 5.95
C LYS A 345 61.13 -117.15 5.38
N ALA A 346 60.51 -116.37 6.25
CA ALA A 346 59.73 -115.18 5.88
C ALA A 346 59.74 -114.24 7.10
N LEU A 347 60.92 -113.73 7.43
CA LEU A 347 61.32 -112.35 7.12
C LEU A 347 60.54 -111.36 8.01
N GLU A 348 61.05 -111.24 9.25
CA GLU A 348 60.84 -110.13 10.18
C GLU A 348 60.90 -108.78 9.45
N GLU A 349 59.74 -108.35 8.97
CA GLU A 349 58.99 -107.26 9.60
C GLU A 349 59.55 -106.90 10.98
N GLN A 350 60.58 -106.04 10.98
CA GLN A 350 60.96 -105.05 12.02
C GLN A 350 62.40 -104.52 11.90
N ARG A 351 63.05 -104.60 10.72
CA ARG A 351 64.37 -103.95 10.52
C ARG A 351 64.53 -103.09 9.26
N LYS A 352 63.48 -102.41 8.82
CA LYS A 352 63.58 -101.27 7.86
C LYS A 352 62.72 -100.04 8.22
N GLU A 353 62.59 -99.77 9.52
CA GLU A 353 62.01 -98.53 10.05
C GLU A 353 63.08 -97.48 10.44
N ILE A 354 64.31 -97.66 9.96
CA ILE A 354 65.43 -96.74 10.20
C ILE A 354 66.13 -96.45 8.86
N ALA A 355 65.48 -95.69 7.98
CA ALA A 355 66.16 -95.10 6.80
C ALA A 355 65.43 -93.95 6.08
N ASN A 356 64.14 -93.64 6.35
CA ASN A 356 63.40 -92.64 5.55
C ASN A 356 62.91 -91.39 6.30
N VAL A 357 63.26 -91.21 7.58
CA VAL A 357 62.87 -90.02 8.36
C VAL A 357 63.77 -88.78 8.07
N ILE A 358 64.83 -88.89 7.26
CA ILE A 358 65.78 -87.79 6.98
C ILE A 358 65.48 -87.02 5.67
N ARG A 359 64.31 -87.23 5.03
CA ARG A 359 63.87 -86.36 3.91
C ARG A 359 62.59 -85.57 4.16
N GLU A 360 61.80 -85.93 5.16
CA GLU A 360 60.53 -85.25 5.43
C GLU A 360 60.63 -84.10 6.46
N ARG A 361 61.75 -83.96 7.17
CA ARG A 361 61.92 -82.86 8.15
C ARG A 361 62.54 -81.57 7.61
N VAL A 362 63.17 -81.59 6.43
CA VAL A 362 63.85 -80.41 5.85
C VAL A 362 62.95 -79.63 4.87
N ALA A 363 61.88 -80.24 4.36
CA ALA A 363 60.93 -79.57 3.46
C ALA A 363 59.91 -78.69 4.22
N VAL A 364 59.61 -79.01 5.48
CA VAL A 364 58.61 -78.31 6.30
C VAL A 364 59.21 -77.12 7.05
N GLU A 365 60.49 -77.16 7.43
CA GLU A 365 61.15 -76.00 8.08
C GLU A 365 61.48 -74.87 7.08
N LYS A 366 61.75 -75.20 5.81
CA LYS A 366 62.08 -74.21 4.77
C LYS A 366 60.84 -73.46 4.23
N THR A 367 59.66 -74.09 4.27
CA THR A 367 58.41 -73.50 3.80
C THR A 367 57.76 -72.61 4.86
N VAL A 368 57.86 -72.95 6.16
CA VAL A 368 57.37 -72.10 7.24
C VAL A 368 58.24 -70.85 7.42
N ALA A 369 59.56 -70.96 7.27
CA ALA A 369 60.47 -69.80 7.34
C ALA A 369 60.32 -68.82 6.16
N GLN A 370 60.06 -69.31 4.94
CA GLN A 370 59.84 -68.45 3.76
C GLN A 370 58.51 -67.70 3.80
N GLU A 371 57.45 -68.32 4.34
CA GLU A 371 56.17 -67.65 4.53
C GLU A 371 56.17 -66.73 5.77
N GLU A 372 56.90 -67.07 6.83
CA GLU A 372 57.13 -66.14 7.95
C GLU A 372 57.95 -64.92 7.52
N GLU A 373 59.02 -65.07 6.71
CA GLU A 373 59.75 -63.93 6.15
C GLU A 373 58.91 -63.10 5.17
N ARG A 374 58.09 -63.70 4.29
CA ARG A 374 57.19 -62.94 3.40
C ARG A 374 56.10 -62.19 4.16
N ILE A 375 55.54 -62.77 5.22
CA ILE A 375 54.55 -62.08 6.06
C ILE A 375 55.22 -60.95 6.83
N LYS A 376 56.46 -61.13 7.28
CA LYS A 376 57.25 -60.09 7.94
C LYS A 376 57.64 -58.98 6.96
N GLU A 377 58.08 -59.31 5.75
CA GLU A 377 58.38 -58.38 4.67
C GLU A 377 57.14 -57.60 4.24
N VAL A 378 55.98 -58.25 4.04
CA VAL A 378 54.74 -57.56 3.70
C VAL A 378 54.25 -56.68 4.86
N ARG A 379 54.44 -57.09 6.13
CA ARG A 379 54.13 -56.23 7.29
C ARG A 379 55.08 -55.03 7.38
N GLU A 380 56.39 -55.25 7.30
CA GLU A 380 57.40 -54.19 7.37
C GLU A 380 57.28 -53.22 6.17
N VAL A 381 57.03 -53.72 4.95
CA VAL A 381 56.80 -52.90 3.76
C VAL A 381 55.46 -52.16 3.85
N SER A 382 54.37 -52.80 4.31
CA SER A 382 53.07 -52.13 4.47
C SER A 382 53.05 -51.14 5.64
N GLU A 383 53.85 -51.37 6.67
CA GLU A 383 54.03 -50.48 7.82
C GLU A 383 54.95 -49.31 7.46
N ALA A 384 56.01 -49.54 6.68
CA ALA A 384 56.85 -48.50 6.09
C ALA A 384 56.11 -47.67 5.04
N ASP A 385 55.27 -48.27 4.19
CA ASP A 385 54.45 -47.56 3.21
C ASP A 385 53.35 -46.76 3.92
N ARG A 386 52.71 -47.31 4.97
CA ARG A 386 51.78 -46.52 5.81
C ARG A 386 52.48 -45.40 6.54
N GLN A 387 53.65 -45.61 7.11
CA GLN A 387 54.44 -44.55 7.74
C GLN A 387 54.87 -43.50 6.72
N LYS A 388 55.29 -43.89 5.51
CA LYS A 388 55.59 -42.98 4.42
C LYS A 388 54.34 -42.21 3.99
N GLN A 389 53.19 -42.86 3.90
CA GLN A 389 51.91 -42.22 3.59
C GLN A 389 51.53 -41.21 4.69
N VAL A 390 51.68 -41.58 5.96
CA VAL A 390 51.43 -40.71 7.12
C VAL A 390 52.40 -39.54 7.13
N VAL A 391 53.68 -39.75 6.86
CA VAL A 391 54.68 -38.67 6.75
C VAL A 391 54.39 -37.75 5.58
N ILE A 392 53.95 -38.27 4.43
CA ILE A 392 53.53 -37.45 3.28
C ILE A 392 52.24 -36.70 3.62
N LEU A 393 51.26 -37.33 4.27
CA LEU A 393 50.02 -36.69 4.69
C LEU A 393 50.28 -35.62 5.75
N GLU A 394 51.16 -35.87 6.71
CA GLU A 394 51.58 -34.90 7.72
C GLU A 394 52.37 -33.76 7.06
N ALA A 395 53.23 -34.05 6.08
CA ALA A 395 53.93 -33.03 5.32
C ALA A 395 52.97 -32.20 4.46
N GLN A 396 51.97 -32.81 3.83
CA GLN A 396 50.91 -32.12 3.08
C GLN A 396 50.01 -31.31 4.01
N ALA A 397 49.59 -31.87 5.15
CA ALA A 397 48.79 -31.17 6.14
C ALA A 397 49.54 -30.01 6.77
N ARG A 398 50.85 -30.14 7.03
CA ARG A 398 51.71 -29.03 7.46
C ARG A 398 51.89 -27.99 6.36
N ALA A 399 52.08 -28.40 5.11
CA ALA A 399 52.18 -27.48 3.98
C ALA A 399 50.86 -26.73 3.72
N GLU A 400 49.71 -27.40 3.85
CA GLU A 400 48.39 -26.78 3.76
C GLU A 400 48.12 -25.88 4.96
N GLN A 401 48.49 -26.29 6.18
CA GLN A 401 48.41 -25.42 7.36
C GLN A 401 49.30 -24.19 7.21
N ASP A 402 50.52 -24.34 6.69
CA ASP A 402 51.44 -23.23 6.44
C ASP A 402 50.95 -22.34 5.30
N LEU A 403 50.36 -22.90 4.24
CA LEU A 403 49.74 -22.15 3.15
C LEU A 403 48.53 -21.37 3.67
N VAL A 404 47.64 -22.01 4.41
CA VAL A 404 46.47 -21.34 5.01
C VAL A 404 46.92 -20.30 6.02
N ARG A 405 47.96 -20.57 6.82
CA ARG A 405 48.55 -19.59 7.74
C ARG A 405 49.14 -18.41 6.98
N GLN A 406 49.90 -18.64 5.92
CA GLN A 406 50.50 -17.57 5.10
C GLN A 406 49.44 -16.77 4.34
N VAL A 407 48.42 -17.41 3.77
CA VAL A 407 47.31 -16.73 3.09
C VAL A 407 46.49 -15.94 4.09
N LYS A 408 46.14 -16.51 5.26
CA LYS A 408 45.42 -15.79 6.31
C LYS A 408 46.23 -14.68 6.91
N GLN A 409 47.54 -14.85 7.04
CA GLN A 409 48.44 -13.80 7.51
C GLN A 409 48.59 -12.70 6.45
N ALA A 410 48.65 -13.04 5.16
CA ALA A 410 48.63 -12.07 4.07
C ALA A 410 47.29 -11.32 3.96
N GLU A 411 46.15 -11.99 4.15
CA GLU A 411 44.82 -11.36 4.25
C GLU A 411 44.71 -10.47 5.48
N ALA A 412 45.27 -10.92 6.63
CA ALA A 412 45.35 -10.12 7.85
C ALA A 412 46.27 -8.90 7.66
N ASP A 413 47.38 -9.04 6.96
CA ASP A 413 48.31 -7.95 6.64
C ASP A 413 47.71 -6.98 5.61
N GLU A 414 46.94 -7.48 4.63
CA GLU A 414 46.21 -6.66 3.67
C GLU A 414 45.10 -5.86 4.37
N THR A 415 44.31 -6.52 5.21
CA THR A 415 43.26 -5.86 6.00
C THR A 415 43.86 -4.88 6.99
N ALA A 416 44.95 -5.22 7.68
CA ALA A 416 45.70 -4.30 8.53
C ALA A 416 46.26 -3.12 7.73
N SER A 417 46.76 -3.34 6.52
CA SER A 417 47.26 -2.26 5.63
C SER A 417 46.13 -1.37 5.14
N ARG A 418 44.95 -1.93 4.81
CA ARG A 418 43.75 -1.16 4.48
C ARG A 418 43.27 -0.36 5.69
N HIS A 419 43.22 -0.95 6.87
CA HIS A 419 42.87 -0.25 8.11
C HIS A 419 43.89 0.83 8.45
N LYS A 420 45.18 0.61 8.20
CA LYS A 420 46.23 1.61 8.38
C LYS A 420 46.15 2.72 7.33
N ALA A 421 45.77 2.41 6.09
CA ALA A 421 45.48 3.42 5.08
C ALA A 421 44.26 4.26 5.47
N VAL A 422 43.20 3.62 5.96
CA VAL A 422 42.02 4.30 6.53
C VAL A 422 42.43 5.14 7.74
N GLU A 423 43.21 4.61 8.67
CA GLU A 423 43.74 5.32 9.83
C GLU A 423 44.54 6.56 9.39
N VAL A 424 45.41 6.45 8.38
CA VAL A 424 46.14 7.59 7.83
C VAL A 424 45.19 8.61 7.20
N THR A 425 44.15 8.18 6.46
CA THR A 425 43.16 9.12 5.92
C THR A 425 42.32 9.76 7.01
N VAL A 426 41.97 9.03 8.07
CA VAL A 426 41.21 9.50 9.23
C VAL A 426 42.06 10.45 10.07
N LEU A 427 43.34 10.15 10.27
CA LEU A 427 44.31 11.04 10.93
C LEU A 427 44.56 12.27 10.08
N ALA A 428 44.73 12.15 8.76
CA ALA A 428 44.88 13.29 7.85
C ALA A 428 43.60 14.15 7.79
N GLN A 429 42.43 13.52 7.85
CA GLN A 429 41.14 14.21 7.95
C GLN A 429 40.99 14.88 9.33
N ALA A 430 41.38 14.22 10.41
CA ALA A 430 41.39 14.77 11.76
C ALA A 430 42.42 15.90 11.90
N GLU A 431 43.56 15.84 11.20
CA GLU A 431 44.55 16.91 11.09
C GLU A 431 44.02 18.06 10.23
N LEU A 432 43.33 17.78 9.12
CA LEU A 432 42.67 18.79 8.31
C LEU A 432 41.56 19.49 9.09
N GLU A 433 40.77 18.73 9.86
CA GLU A 433 39.76 19.25 10.79
C GLU A 433 40.39 19.98 11.97
N ALA A 434 41.49 19.49 12.54
CA ALA A 434 42.23 20.17 13.59
C ALA A 434 42.86 21.47 13.07
N ALA A 435 43.39 21.47 11.84
CA ALA A 435 43.92 22.64 11.15
C ALA A 435 42.81 23.61 10.76
N ALA A 436 41.65 23.12 10.32
CA ALA A 436 40.46 23.92 10.06
C ALA A 436 39.93 24.54 11.36
N LYS A 437 39.84 23.76 12.45
CA LYS A 437 39.48 24.24 13.79
C LYS A 437 40.52 25.18 14.36
N GLN A 438 41.81 24.98 14.12
CA GLN A 438 42.87 25.92 14.47
C GLN A 438 42.80 27.19 13.61
N SER A 439 42.40 27.08 12.34
CA SER A 439 42.21 28.20 11.43
C SER A 439 40.95 28.99 11.80
N GLU A 440 39.87 28.33 12.19
CA GLU A 440 38.69 28.92 12.80
C GLU A 440 39.00 29.51 14.17
N ALA A 441 39.83 28.86 14.98
CA ALA A 441 40.29 29.41 16.26
C ALA A 441 41.18 30.63 16.04
N LYS A 442 42.03 30.64 14.99
CA LYS A 442 42.83 31.80 14.55
C LYS A 442 41.97 32.89 13.94
N LYS A 443 40.93 32.57 13.17
CA LYS A 443 39.93 33.52 12.65
C LYS A 443 39.14 34.11 13.81
N LYS A 444 38.65 33.31 14.75
CA LYS A 444 38.03 33.76 16.00
C LYS A 444 39.00 34.54 16.90
N MET A 445 40.28 34.19 16.93
CA MET A 445 41.32 34.99 17.60
C MET A 445 41.56 36.29 16.84
N ALA A 446 41.53 36.30 15.51
CA ALA A 446 41.74 37.48 14.68
C ALA A 446 40.52 38.41 14.76
N GLU A 447 39.31 37.88 14.73
CA GLU A 447 38.04 38.56 15.03
C GLU A 447 38.01 38.99 16.50
N GLY A 448 38.59 38.20 17.41
CA GLY A 448 38.79 38.55 18.82
C GLY A 448 39.79 39.69 19.00
N ILE A 449 40.89 39.69 18.24
CA ILE A 449 41.90 40.77 18.16
C ILE A 449 41.31 41.99 17.44
N GLU A 450 40.47 41.79 16.43
CA GLU A 450 39.75 42.83 15.69
C GLU A 450 38.67 43.42 16.57
N ALA A 451 37.99 42.64 17.40
CA ALA A 451 37.09 43.11 18.45
C ALA A 451 37.87 43.80 19.59
N GLU A 452 39.06 43.30 19.97
CA GLU A 452 39.94 43.95 20.96
C GLU A 452 40.61 45.23 20.42
N ARG A 453 40.83 45.37 19.10
CA ARG A 453 41.35 46.58 18.44
C ARG A 453 40.26 47.54 17.97
N ALA A 454 39.07 47.03 17.65
CA ALA A 454 37.86 47.83 17.41
C ALA A 454 37.24 48.29 18.74
N ALA A 455 37.52 47.61 19.86
CA ALA A 455 37.18 48.07 21.20
C ALA A 455 37.76 49.47 21.49
N PRO A 456 39.04 49.82 21.26
CA PRO A 456 39.52 51.18 21.44
C PRO A 456 38.93 52.17 20.43
N GLY A 457 38.57 51.81 19.19
CA GLY A 457 37.93 52.75 18.25
C GLY A 457 36.45 53.06 18.53
N LEU A 458 35.67 52.04 18.92
CA LEU A 458 34.27 52.19 19.33
C LEU A 458 34.14 52.63 20.81
N ALA A 459 35.17 52.38 21.63
CA ALA A 459 35.32 53.05 22.91
C ALA A 459 35.81 54.48 22.74
N ASP A 460 36.72 54.85 21.83
CA ASP A 460 37.19 56.23 21.58
C ASP A 460 36.05 57.14 21.06
N ALA A 461 35.14 56.59 20.25
CA ALA A 461 33.93 57.28 19.80
C ALA A 461 32.93 57.49 20.96
N ARG A 462 32.75 56.49 21.82
CA ARG A 462 31.91 56.57 23.02
C ARG A 462 32.58 57.35 24.16
N VAL A 463 33.90 57.44 24.14
CA VAL A 463 34.76 58.24 25.03
C VAL A 463 34.78 59.68 24.57
N ARG A 464 34.61 60.05 23.29
CA ARG A 464 34.33 61.45 22.91
C ARG A 464 32.94 61.92 23.36
N GLU A 465 31.92 61.07 23.21
CA GLU A 465 30.57 61.37 23.70
C GLU A 465 30.50 61.39 25.23
N VAL A 466 31.17 60.45 25.90
CA VAL A 466 31.23 60.40 27.37
C VAL A 466 32.24 61.41 27.93
N THR A 467 33.34 61.79 27.27
CA THR A 467 34.21 62.90 27.70
C THR A 467 33.56 64.25 27.51
N ALA A 468 32.68 64.42 26.52
CA ALA A 468 31.81 65.60 26.45
C ALA A 468 30.82 65.66 27.63
N ALA A 469 30.36 64.51 28.15
CA ALA A 469 29.48 64.39 29.33
C ALA A 469 30.21 64.14 30.68
N ALA A 470 31.53 63.93 30.67
CA ALA A 470 32.36 63.58 31.83
C ALA A 470 33.52 64.56 32.05
N LEU A 471 33.78 65.51 31.14
CA LEU A 471 34.25 66.85 31.51
C LEU A 471 33.20 67.58 32.36
N GLU A 472 31.91 67.25 32.16
CA GLU A 472 30.83 67.66 33.06
C GLU A 472 30.90 66.95 34.43
N LYS A 473 31.57 65.78 34.50
CA LYS A 473 31.81 64.97 35.73
C LYS A 473 33.30 64.77 36.02
N GLU A 474 34.11 65.74 35.65
CA GLU A 474 35.53 65.86 36.02
C GLU A 474 35.70 65.87 37.55
N GLY A 475 34.65 66.25 38.29
CA GLY A 475 34.68 66.33 39.74
C GLY A 475 34.52 65.01 40.50
N LEU A 476 34.00 63.92 39.90
CA LEU A 476 33.81 62.64 40.63
C LEU A 476 34.99 61.68 40.53
N ALA A 477 36.09 62.13 39.92
CA ALA A 477 37.50 61.98 40.29
C ALA A 477 38.02 60.79 41.13
N GLU A 478 37.34 60.24 42.12
CA GLU A 478 38.08 59.76 43.29
C GLU A 478 37.70 58.39 43.81
N ALA A 479 36.91 57.63 43.05
CA ALA A 479 36.70 56.21 43.29
C ALA A 479 37.08 55.41 42.03
N LYS A 480 38.26 55.65 41.45
CA LYS A 480 39.49 55.04 41.99
C LYS A 480 39.22 53.61 42.51
N VAL A 481 40.01 52.73 41.91
CA VAL A 481 40.88 51.82 42.65
C VAL A 481 40.22 50.55 43.20
N ILE A 482 38.90 50.48 43.31
CA ILE A 482 38.29 49.35 44.02
C ILE A 482 37.92 48.16 43.11
N ALA A 483 37.42 48.40 41.90
CA ALA A 483 36.82 47.31 41.13
C ALA A 483 37.84 46.38 40.42
N GLU A 484 39.05 46.86 40.14
CA GLU A 484 40.16 46.07 39.59
C GLU A 484 40.57 44.87 40.47
N LYS A 485 40.09 44.79 41.73
CA LYS A 485 40.40 43.68 42.63
C LYS A 485 39.54 42.43 42.44
N LEU A 486 38.33 42.54 41.89
CA LEU A 486 37.34 41.46 41.98
C LEU A 486 37.18 40.64 40.70
N THR A 487 37.84 41.04 39.61
CA THR A 487 37.98 40.24 38.38
C THR A 487 38.99 39.10 38.50
N ALA A 488 39.76 39.06 39.60
CA ALA A 488 40.77 38.04 39.86
C ALA A 488 40.22 36.78 40.56
N GLU A 489 39.05 36.85 41.19
CA GLU A 489 38.42 35.71 41.87
C GLU A 489 37.23 35.17 41.07
N ALA A 490 37.11 33.85 41.05
CA ALA A 490 35.91 33.12 40.63
C ALA A 490 35.56 33.08 39.13
N ARG A 491 36.54 33.29 38.23
CA ARG A 491 36.60 32.53 36.96
C ARG A 491 36.65 31.00 37.20
N GLY A 492 36.98 30.57 38.42
CA GLY A 492 36.97 29.17 38.87
C GLY A 492 35.59 28.53 39.01
N ASP A 493 34.51 29.31 39.13
CA ASP A 493 33.18 28.75 39.45
C ASP A 493 32.29 28.50 38.21
N ARG A 494 32.69 28.94 37.00
CA ARG A 494 31.86 28.76 35.77
C ARG A 494 32.00 27.40 35.09
N GLU A 495 33.13 26.71 35.21
CA GLU A 495 33.37 25.51 34.39
C GLU A 495 32.74 24.24 34.94
N LYS A 496 32.41 24.18 36.23
CA LYS A 496 31.69 23.01 36.78
C LYS A 496 30.20 23.01 36.42
N GLY A 497 29.59 24.16 36.19
CA GLY A 497 28.17 24.27 35.81
C GLY A 497 27.86 24.06 34.32
N LEU A 498 28.83 24.25 33.42
CA LEU A 498 28.59 24.16 31.96
C LEU A 498 28.58 22.74 31.41
N THR A 499 29.15 21.78 32.13
CA THR A 499 29.31 20.41 31.63
C THR A 499 28.04 19.58 31.79
N GLU A 500 27.28 19.78 32.88
CA GLU A 500 25.97 19.13 33.04
C GLU A 500 24.88 19.79 32.17
N ALA A 501 24.97 21.11 31.92
CA ALA A 501 24.05 21.80 31.02
C ALA A 501 24.23 21.40 29.53
N LYS A 502 25.47 21.14 29.07
CA LYS A 502 25.75 20.76 27.67
C LYS A 502 25.24 19.37 27.28
N VAL A 503 25.23 18.41 28.22
CA VAL A 503 24.71 17.05 27.95
C VAL A 503 23.18 17.08 27.81
N LEU A 504 22.51 17.97 28.54
CA LEU A 504 21.09 18.25 28.37
C LEU A 504 20.81 19.05 27.09
N GLU A 505 21.67 20.02 26.74
CA GLU A 505 21.59 20.86 25.54
C GLU A 505 21.82 20.07 24.24
N GLU A 506 22.67 19.04 24.20
CA GLU A 506 22.85 18.21 23.01
C GLU A 506 21.71 17.21 22.79
N LYS A 507 21.15 16.63 23.86
CA LYS A 507 19.97 15.76 23.77
C LYS A 507 18.73 16.55 23.35
N LEU A 508 18.51 17.72 23.98
CA LEU A 508 17.46 18.64 23.58
C LEU A 508 17.77 19.31 22.24
N GLY A 509 19.03 19.51 21.85
CA GLY A 509 19.46 20.14 20.60
C GLY A 509 19.43 19.22 19.38
N ALA A 510 19.47 17.90 19.57
CA ALA A 510 19.24 16.92 18.51
C ALA A 510 17.73 16.71 18.27
N GLN A 511 16.92 16.65 19.34
CA GLN A 511 15.47 16.70 19.24
C GLN A 511 14.98 18.04 18.71
N ALA A 512 15.53 19.16 19.19
CA ALA A 512 15.22 20.50 18.73
C ALA A 512 15.73 20.78 17.32
N ARG A 513 16.84 20.22 16.82
CA ARG A 513 17.20 20.39 15.39
C ARG A 513 16.28 19.59 14.46
N GLY A 514 15.78 18.44 14.90
CA GLY A 514 14.73 17.70 14.21
C GLY A 514 13.39 18.43 14.24
N GLU A 515 12.97 18.93 15.41
CA GLU A 515 11.75 19.73 15.61
C GLU A 515 11.84 21.17 15.10
N GLN A 516 13.04 21.75 14.94
CA GLN A 516 13.28 23.09 14.41
C GLN A 516 13.46 23.05 12.90
N SER A 517 13.93 21.96 12.29
CA SER A 517 13.85 21.81 10.82
C SER A 517 12.43 21.46 10.38
N LEU A 518 11.73 20.56 11.08
CA LEU A 518 10.28 20.35 10.91
C LEU A 518 9.47 21.57 11.34
N GLY A 519 9.92 22.31 12.35
CA GLY A 519 9.27 23.49 12.92
C GLY A 519 9.58 24.78 12.19
N GLU A 520 10.72 24.93 11.51
CA GLU A 520 10.99 26.04 10.57
C GLU A 520 10.34 25.73 9.23
N ALA A 521 10.30 24.47 8.77
CA ALA A 521 9.51 24.10 7.60
C ALA A 521 8.01 24.26 7.86
N LYS A 522 7.51 23.82 9.03
CA LYS A 522 6.12 24.05 9.45
C LYS A 522 5.85 25.51 9.81
N ALA A 523 6.72 26.24 10.50
CA ALA A 523 6.49 27.65 10.83
C ALA A 523 6.71 28.58 9.65
N LYS A 524 7.52 28.21 8.66
CA LYS A 524 7.60 28.92 7.37
C LYS A 524 6.40 28.56 6.50
N ALA A 525 5.96 27.31 6.46
CA ALA A 525 4.70 26.96 5.80
C ALA A 525 3.48 27.57 6.51
N THR A 526 3.44 27.63 7.83
CA THR A 526 2.35 28.23 8.63
C THR A 526 2.49 29.75 8.72
N ARG A 527 3.69 30.34 8.59
CA ARG A 527 3.84 31.78 8.33
C ARG A 527 3.45 32.13 6.92
N ASP A 528 3.85 31.35 5.92
CA ASP A 528 3.53 31.67 4.53
C ASP A 528 2.05 31.42 4.28
N VAL A 529 1.46 30.34 4.82
CA VAL A 529 0.01 30.12 4.86
C VAL A 529 -0.67 31.15 5.75
N GLY A 530 -0.14 31.50 6.93
CA GLY A 530 -0.73 32.50 7.83
C GLY A 530 -0.60 33.94 7.34
N LEU A 531 0.44 34.27 6.57
CA LEU A 531 0.62 35.55 5.88
C LEU A 531 -0.25 35.56 4.62
N SER A 532 -0.37 34.44 3.90
CA SER A 532 -1.31 34.32 2.79
C SER A 532 -2.75 34.41 3.29
N GLU A 533 -3.08 33.77 4.40
CA GLU A 533 -4.39 33.85 5.05
C GLU A 533 -4.61 35.23 5.63
N ALA A 534 -3.62 35.85 6.28
CA ALA A 534 -3.74 37.22 6.79
C ALA A 534 -3.81 38.26 5.65
N GLU A 535 -3.14 38.05 4.54
CA GLU A 535 -3.17 38.92 3.36
C GLU A 535 -4.46 38.71 2.58
N VAL A 536 -4.95 37.48 2.43
CA VAL A 536 -6.27 37.18 1.88
C VAL A 536 -7.36 37.73 2.79
N LEU A 537 -7.22 37.62 4.11
CA LEU A 537 -8.18 38.11 5.09
C LEU A 537 -8.13 39.64 5.17
N LEU A 538 -6.96 40.27 5.06
CA LEU A 538 -6.82 41.71 4.93
C LEU A 538 -7.41 42.21 3.62
N THR A 539 -7.15 41.52 2.51
CA THR A 539 -7.73 41.86 1.20
C THR A 539 -9.24 41.67 1.22
N LYS A 540 -9.74 40.59 1.83
CA LYS A 540 -11.16 40.32 2.00
C LYS A 540 -11.82 41.36 2.91
N LEU A 541 -11.24 41.68 4.06
CA LEU A 541 -11.74 42.72 4.97
C LEU A 541 -11.68 44.10 4.33
N LYS A 542 -10.66 44.37 3.50
CA LYS A 542 -10.55 45.62 2.74
C LYS A 542 -11.61 45.69 1.64
N SER A 543 -11.84 44.62 0.89
CA SER A 543 -12.91 44.53 -0.10
C SER A 543 -14.31 44.53 0.53
N GLU A 544 -14.47 43.94 1.72
CA GLU A 544 -15.70 44.03 2.50
C GLU A 544 -15.90 45.44 3.04
N ALA A 545 -14.85 46.13 3.49
CA ALA A 545 -14.92 47.51 3.93
C ALA A 545 -15.24 48.46 2.76
N GLU A 546 -14.57 48.32 1.61
CA GLU A 546 -14.84 49.07 0.38
C GLU A 546 -16.25 48.77 -0.14
N GLY A 547 -16.67 47.50 -0.14
CA GLY A 547 -18.01 47.10 -0.53
C GLY A 547 -19.09 47.59 0.45
N LEU A 548 -18.80 47.65 1.75
CA LEU A 548 -19.68 48.26 2.75
C LEU A 548 -19.74 49.77 2.56
N GLU A 549 -18.62 50.44 2.29
CA GLU A 549 -18.56 51.88 2.02
C GLU A 549 -19.37 52.23 0.77
N GLU A 550 -19.22 51.48 -0.32
CA GLU A 550 -20.04 51.63 -1.52
C GLU A 550 -21.52 51.32 -1.26
N LYS A 551 -21.81 50.29 -0.43
CA LYS A 551 -23.19 49.95 -0.06
C LYS A 551 -23.82 51.02 0.83
N PHE A 552 -23.09 51.60 1.78
CA PHE A 552 -23.56 52.70 2.61
C PHE A 552 -23.72 53.99 1.79
N ALA A 553 -22.81 54.28 0.86
CA ALA A 553 -22.97 55.39 -0.07
C ALA A 553 -24.20 55.22 -0.99
N SER A 554 -24.48 53.97 -1.41
CA SER A 554 -25.67 53.63 -2.19
C SER A 554 -26.95 53.72 -1.35
N LEU A 555 -26.90 53.33 -0.08
CA LEU A 555 -28.02 53.45 0.87
C LEU A 555 -28.32 54.91 1.24
N ASP A 556 -27.29 55.74 1.31
CA ASP A 556 -27.43 57.18 1.55
C ASP A 556 -28.07 57.89 0.35
N ALA A 557 -27.79 57.42 -0.88
CA ALA A 557 -28.40 57.90 -2.11
C ALA A 557 -29.85 57.43 -2.35
N LEU A 558 -30.37 56.49 -1.55
CA LEU A 558 -31.75 55.99 -1.64
C LEU A 558 -32.74 56.84 -0.82
N SER A 559 -33.99 56.95 -1.28
CA SER A 559 -35.06 57.66 -0.55
C SER A 559 -35.54 56.88 0.68
N ASP A 560 -36.08 57.56 1.68
CA ASP A 560 -36.48 56.96 2.97
C ASP A 560 -37.38 55.72 2.84
N ASN A 561 -38.28 55.69 1.86
CA ASN A 561 -39.19 54.57 1.64
C ASN A 561 -38.48 53.35 0.98
N ALA A 562 -37.49 53.61 0.12
CA ALA A 562 -36.66 52.57 -0.47
C ALA A 562 -35.67 51.99 0.54
N ARG A 563 -35.13 52.83 1.43
CA ARG A 563 -34.26 52.43 2.54
C ARG A 563 -35.01 51.50 3.51
N GLY A 564 -36.25 51.84 3.89
CA GLY A 564 -37.07 50.98 4.75
C GLY A 564 -37.40 49.61 4.14
N HIS A 565 -37.60 49.53 2.82
CA HIS A 565 -37.80 48.25 2.14
C HIS A 565 -36.52 47.41 2.08
N GLU A 566 -35.36 48.04 1.85
CA GLU A 566 -34.06 47.35 1.88
C GLU A 566 -33.69 46.91 3.31
N GLU A 567 -33.95 47.71 4.34
CA GLU A 567 -33.78 47.29 5.74
C GLU A 567 -34.65 46.06 6.08
N PHE A 568 -35.91 46.05 5.65
CA PHE A 568 -36.79 44.91 5.86
C PHE A 568 -36.31 43.65 5.12
N ARG A 569 -35.86 43.81 3.87
CA ARG A 569 -35.28 42.72 3.08
C ARG A 569 -34.02 42.17 3.74
N MET A 570 -33.11 43.05 4.19
CA MET A 570 -31.90 42.67 4.90
C MET A 570 -32.23 41.94 6.20
N GLN A 571 -33.27 42.36 6.93
CA GLN A 571 -33.73 41.67 8.14
C GLN A 571 -34.25 40.26 7.85
N LEU A 572 -35.02 40.09 6.76
CA LEU A 572 -35.47 38.76 6.31
C LEU A 572 -34.31 37.86 5.90
N GLU A 573 -33.33 38.41 5.19
CA GLU A 573 -32.13 37.68 4.77
C GLU A 573 -31.27 37.27 5.97
N LYS A 574 -31.06 38.17 6.94
CA LYS A 574 -30.41 37.87 8.23
C LYS A 574 -31.13 36.76 9.00
N ASN A 575 -32.45 36.81 9.05
CA ASN A 575 -33.25 35.79 9.73
C ASN A 575 -33.15 34.44 9.02
N PHE A 576 -33.13 34.43 7.68
CA PHE A 576 -32.93 33.23 6.89
C PHE A 576 -31.52 32.63 7.12
N GLU A 577 -30.48 33.47 7.10
CA GLU A 577 -29.11 33.05 7.38
C GLU A 577 -28.97 32.46 8.79
N GLN A 578 -29.54 33.11 9.81
CA GLN A 578 -29.61 32.57 11.18
C GLN A 578 -30.35 31.22 11.24
N ALA A 579 -31.43 31.06 10.48
CA ALA A 579 -32.16 29.80 10.42
C ALA A 579 -31.31 28.68 9.81
N ILE A 580 -30.61 28.95 8.71
CA ILE A 580 -29.71 27.97 8.06
C ILE A 580 -28.55 27.61 8.98
N ALA A 581 -27.86 28.59 9.58
CA ALA A 581 -26.78 28.35 10.54
C ALA A 581 -27.27 27.54 11.75
N GLY A 582 -28.50 27.80 12.21
CA GLY A 582 -29.14 27.01 13.26
C GLY A 582 -29.43 25.56 12.86
N ILE A 583 -29.82 25.32 11.60
CA ILE A 583 -30.04 23.97 11.05
C ILE A 583 -28.72 23.22 10.91
N GLU A 584 -27.66 23.91 10.48
CA GLU A 584 -26.32 23.33 10.33
C GLU A 584 -25.73 22.94 11.69
N ALA A 585 -25.82 23.84 12.69
CA ALA A 585 -25.45 23.52 14.07
C ALA A 585 -26.23 22.30 14.61
N ASN A 586 -27.53 22.22 14.33
CA ASN A 586 -28.34 21.07 14.73
C ASN A 586 -27.92 19.77 14.02
N LYS A 587 -27.48 19.84 12.76
CA LYS A 587 -26.96 18.69 12.00
C LYS A 587 -25.67 18.17 12.61
N ASP A 588 -24.77 19.07 13.00
CA ASP A 588 -23.51 18.68 13.62
C ASP A 588 -23.72 18.14 15.04
N ILE A 589 -24.59 18.77 15.84
CA ILE A 589 -25.03 18.23 17.14
C ILE A 589 -25.63 16.83 16.94
N ALA A 590 -26.48 16.63 15.92
CA ALA A 590 -27.09 15.35 15.65
C ALA A 590 -26.07 14.28 15.21
N ARG A 591 -24.97 14.67 14.55
CA ARG A 591 -23.86 13.78 14.18
C ARG A 591 -23.04 13.38 15.41
N GLU A 592 -22.60 14.36 16.20
CA GLU A 592 -21.83 14.13 17.43
C GLU A 592 -22.63 13.29 18.44
N GLN A 593 -23.93 13.57 18.60
CA GLN A 593 -24.81 12.74 19.42
C GLN A 593 -24.93 11.31 18.88
N ALA A 594 -24.99 11.13 17.56
CA ALA A 594 -25.03 9.79 16.96
C ALA A 594 -23.72 9.03 17.19
N ASP A 595 -22.57 9.70 17.12
CA ASP A 595 -21.26 9.10 17.37
C ASP A 595 -21.06 8.74 18.85
N VAL A 596 -21.51 9.61 19.77
CA VAL A 596 -21.53 9.32 21.21
C VAL A 596 -22.43 8.13 21.51
N LEU A 597 -23.63 8.07 20.91
CA LEU A 597 -24.56 6.95 21.06
C LEU A 597 -24.00 5.65 20.45
N ALA A 598 -23.38 5.71 19.27
CA ALA A 598 -22.75 4.57 18.61
C ALA A 598 -21.58 4.02 19.46
N THR A 599 -20.78 4.92 20.03
CA THR A 599 -19.67 4.54 20.91
C THR A 599 -20.17 3.96 22.24
N ALA A 600 -21.22 4.55 22.81
CA ALA A 600 -21.85 4.07 24.04
C ALA A 600 -22.50 2.69 23.84
N LEU A 601 -23.21 2.47 22.73
CA LEU A 601 -23.83 1.19 22.38
C LEU A 601 -22.78 0.14 22.00
N GLY A 602 -21.73 0.53 21.29
CA GLY A 602 -20.63 -0.37 20.91
C GLY A 602 -19.81 -0.87 22.11
N LYS A 603 -19.76 -0.10 23.20
CA LYS A 603 -19.08 -0.50 24.46
C LYS A 603 -20.03 -1.12 25.50
N ALA A 604 -21.34 -0.97 25.34
CA ALA A 604 -22.31 -1.54 26.26
C ALA A 604 -22.48 -3.04 25.99
N ASN A 605 -22.26 -3.86 27.02
CA ASN A 605 -22.54 -5.30 26.95
C ASN A 605 -24.04 -5.51 27.20
N ILE A 606 -24.85 -5.46 26.14
CA ILE A 606 -26.30 -5.60 26.24
C ILE A 606 -26.67 -7.08 26.06
N ASP A 607 -27.00 -7.74 27.16
CA ASP A 607 -27.49 -9.13 27.15
C ASP A 607 -29.01 -9.11 26.95
N ILE A 608 -29.47 -9.34 25.72
CA ILE A 608 -30.89 -9.31 25.37
C ILE A 608 -31.48 -10.70 25.63
N VAL A 609 -32.07 -10.88 26.82
CA VAL A 609 -32.76 -12.12 27.18
C VAL A 609 -34.20 -12.09 26.66
N GLY A 610 -34.41 -12.71 25.49
CA GLY A 610 -35.67 -13.27 24.98
C GLY A 610 -36.97 -12.47 25.15
N GLY A 611 -37.41 -11.79 24.07
CA GLY A 611 -38.77 -11.26 23.93
C GLY A 611 -38.96 -10.55 22.58
N GLU A 612 -40.00 -10.93 21.83
CA GLU A 612 -40.31 -10.47 20.47
C GLU A 612 -40.36 -8.94 20.35
N GLY A 613 -39.40 -8.32 19.66
CA GLY A 613 -39.48 -7.01 18.96
C GLY A 613 -39.83 -5.73 19.74
N GLU A 614 -40.53 -5.80 20.87
CA GLU A 614 -41.06 -4.65 21.63
C GLU A 614 -39.98 -3.87 22.36
N PHE A 615 -38.91 -4.54 22.81
CA PHE A 615 -37.79 -3.86 23.46
C PHE A 615 -37.01 -2.99 22.47
N PHE A 616 -36.75 -3.52 21.26
CA PHE A 616 -36.13 -2.75 20.17
C PHE A 616 -37.01 -1.58 19.76
N ASN A 617 -38.32 -1.80 19.60
CA ASN A 617 -39.25 -0.73 19.25
C ASN A 617 -39.37 0.33 20.36
N SER A 618 -39.44 -0.05 21.63
CA SER A 618 -39.53 0.89 22.75
C SER A 618 -38.23 1.68 22.93
N PHE A 619 -37.08 1.02 22.77
CA PHE A 619 -35.76 1.64 22.80
C PHE A 619 -35.55 2.62 21.64
N ALA A 620 -35.89 2.21 20.41
CA ALA A 620 -35.83 3.07 19.23
C ALA A 620 -36.81 4.26 19.32
N LYS A 621 -37.99 4.06 19.91
CA LYS A 621 -38.99 5.12 20.14
C LYS A 621 -38.52 6.11 21.21
N ALA A 622 -37.89 5.66 22.28
CA ALA A 622 -37.31 6.54 23.30
C ALA A 622 -36.15 7.40 22.75
N LEU A 623 -35.30 6.84 21.90
CA LEU A 623 -34.22 7.57 21.23
C LEU A 623 -34.72 8.62 20.21
N SER A 624 -35.82 8.33 19.53
CA SER A 624 -36.40 9.23 18.52
C SER A 624 -37.25 10.35 19.11
N VAL A 625 -37.92 10.11 20.24
CA VAL A 625 -38.77 11.11 20.92
C VAL A 625 -37.94 12.27 21.50
N GLY A 626 -36.66 12.04 21.84
CA GLY A 626 -35.75 13.11 22.28
C GLY A 626 -35.43 14.16 21.20
N LYS A 627 -35.57 13.83 19.90
CA LYS A 627 -35.23 14.73 18.78
C LYS A 627 -36.37 15.62 18.30
N ALA A 628 -37.62 15.34 18.68
CA ALA A 628 -38.78 16.05 18.11
C ALA A 628 -39.18 17.32 18.89
N ILE A 629 -38.83 17.41 20.18
CA ILE A 629 -39.38 18.43 21.08
C ILE A 629 -38.55 19.73 21.09
N GLU A 630 -37.26 19.68 20.77
CA GLU A 630 -36.38 20.88 20.82
C GLU A 630 -36.42 21.73 19.53
N GLY A 631 -36.70 21.12 18.37
CA GLY A 631 -36.62 21.82 17.08
C GLY A 631 -37.77 22.78 16.76
N VAL A 632 -38.92 22.65 17.44
CA VAL A 632 -40.15 23.36 17.05
C VAL A 632 -40.55 24.44 18.05
N ALA A 633 -40.11 24.35 19.31
CA ALA A 633 -40.61 25.24 20.37
C ALA A 633 -39.84 26.58 20.50
N GLY A 634 -38.67 26.73 19.88
CA GLY A 634 -37.75 27.84 20.23
C GLY A 634 -37.48 28.92 19.19
N LYS A 635 -37.79 28.75 17.90
CA LYS A 635 -37.09 29.54 16.85
C LYS A 635 -37.92 30.28 15.80
N SER A 636 -39.26 30.26 15.87
CA SER A 636 -40.06 31.08 14.94
C SER A 636 -40.72 32.25 15.69
N PRO A 637 -40.25 33.50 15.50
CA PRO A 637 -40.93 34.68 16.02
C PRO A 637 -42.34 34.84 15.43
N ILE A 638 -42.62 34.24 14.27
CA ILE A 638 -43.97 34.19 13.69
C ILE A 638 -44.87 33.21 14.44
N VAL A 639 -44.35 32.07 14.88
CA VAL A 639 -45.12 31.12 15.71
C VAL A 639 -45.32 31.68 17.12
N GLN A 640 -44.32 32.38 17.69
CA GLN A 640 -44.50 33.11 18.95
C GLN A 640 -45.49 34.28 18.83
N ASP A 641 -45.44 35.09 17.77
CA ASP A 641 -46.39 36.18 17.54
C ASP A 641 -47.79 35.64 17.22
N VAL A 642 -47.91 34.52 16.50
CA VAL A 642 -49.21 33.86 16.29
C VAL A 642 -49.71 33.22 17.59
N LEU A 643 -48.85 32.64 18.42
CA LEU A 643 -49.22 32.06 19.70
C LEU A 643 -49.56 33.14 20.74
N GLU A 644 -48.84 34.25 20.78
CA GLU A 644 -49.15 35.44 21.56
C GLU A 644 -50.42 36.12 21.06
N ARG A 645 -50.66 36.20 19.75
CA ARG A 645 -51.93 36.68 19.18
C ARG A 645 -53.09 35.73 19.46
N LEU A 646 -52.84 34.42 19.51
CA LEU A 646 -53.86 33.43 19.88
C LEU A 646 -54.15 33.46 21.38
N MET A 647 -53.12 33.67 22.22
CA MET A 647 -53.25 33.78 23.68
C MET A 647 -53.79 35.14 24.12
N SER A 648 -53.44 36.24 23.44
CA SER A 648 -54.00 37.58 23.68
C SER A 648 -55.43 37.72 23.19
N ARG A 649 -55.84 36.94 22.17
CA ARG A 649 -57.25 36.83 21.75
C ARG A 649 -58.15 36.08 22.75
N GLY A 650 -57.58 35.54 23.83
CA GLY A 650 -58.29 34.91 24.95
C GLY A 650 -58.48 35.79 26.20
N LYS A 651 -57.98 37.03 26.24
CA LYS A 651 -58.22 37.98 27.35
C LYS A 651 -58.75 39.31 26.82
N GLY A 652 -60.04 39.54 27.06
CA GLY A 652 -60.69 40.82 26.81
C GLY A 652 -60.40 41.89 27.88
N GLU A 653 -60.73 43.13 27.51
CA GLU A 653 -60.71 44.42 28.25
C GLU A 653 -59.33 45.10 28.30
N GLY A 654 -59.10 46.38 27.99
CA GLY A 654 -59.88 47.60 27.67
C GLY A 654 -58.89 48.79 27.67
N PRO A 655 -59.19 49.99 27.11
CA PRO A 655 -58.19 50.89 26.51
C PRO A 655 -57.67 52.02 27.41
N ALA A 656 -56.41 52.48 27.21
CA ALA A 656 -55.88 53.78 27.64
C ALA A 656 -54.62 54.11 26.80
N ALA A 657 -54.62 55.12 25.93
CA ALA A 657 -54.41 56.55 26.16
C ALA A 657 -52.95 56.99 25.86
N LYS A 658 -52.85 58.00 24.99
CA LYS A 658 -51.69 58.74 24.46
C LYS A 658 -50.59 59.06 25.49
N ASP A 659 -49.33 59.04 25.04
CA ASP A 659 -48.48 60.23 25.17
C ASP A 659 -47.35 60.25 24.12
N GLU A 660 -47.14 61.44 23.55
CA GLU A 660 -46.06 61.78 22.62
C GLU A 660 -44.81 62.18 23.43
N ARG A 661 -43.62 61.77 22.97
CA ARG A 661 -42.41 62.61 23.00
C ARG A 661 -41.23 61.97 22.26
N PRO A 662 -40.47 62.74 21.46
CA PRO A 662 -39.20 62.30 20.86
C PRO A 662 -38.03 62.66 21.78
N LEU A 663 -36.96 61.86 21.75
CA LEU A 663 -35.64 62.28 22.25
C LEU A 663 -34.55 61.75 21.32
N ASP A 664 -33.75 62.70 20.85
CA ASP A 664 -32.42 62.53 20.26
C ASP A 664 -31.51 61.69 21.15
N SER A 665 -30.77 60.77 20.51
CA SER A 665 -29.29 60.67 20.55
C SER A 665 -28.84 59.38 19.85
#